data_AF-A0A0F3QEB1-F1
#
_entry.id   AF-A0A0F3QEB1-F1
#
_cell.length_a   1.000
_cell.length_b   1.000
_cell.length_c   1.000
_cell.angle_alpha   90.00
_cell.angle_beta   90.00
_cell.angle_gamma   90.00
#
_symmetry.space_group_name_H-M   'P 1'
#
loop_
_entity.id
_entity.type
_entity.pdbx_description
1 polymer ?
#
loop_
_entity_poly.entity_id
_entity_poly.type
_entity_poly.pdbx_seq_one_letter_code
_entity_poly.pdbx_strand_id
1 'polypeptide(L)'
;MKLGFNLDFKKLDLTGLKKLDQIFLDYLFKANKSLYDSILLFRSNPYSILSQDYSEFLLNISPYLDDFLAELFCISNEITSLRLQHKDFDIIYECKRKFVQRYAIKKYSQEKIKDIDFEDIYLKLVDLIGKNFTSRDFAKQVIIWQQAEESFVKELDIAAQYAAYRVSSRGFIDGVIPWSRHGIQKKQIDSAIKLRNDILFDLPQKLDKENLIDDKKISKYQKNERLNFDYTDSFLNLDEALNHSHYCIYCHKQDKDSCSKGQNVIPTEAFSYSSNLSSRGLGTRSSNKKYNCKKLDFSRFILDLVPKPRDDTERIFRSIQQLQSSQGMKGCPLKQKISEMNYVKAQGFNLSALAIIVIDNPMVAATGHRICNDCSKACIYQKQDPVNIPLIESNILEETLKLPYGLEIYLLLTRWNPLNIYNPLPKESTNYNILVTGLGPGGFSLSYYLLRSGHNVTAIDGLKITPLPFDIHKPIKFWHEYKNKLSERVPKGFGGVAEYGITVRWDKNNLDILRLILERNSQFKYYDGVALDFNITKEQAFDLGFDHIAFCIGAGKPKILDIENFDVKGVKTASDFLMTLQSGGAFLENSNTNMLIRMPIAVIGGGLTSLDAATESLYYYKKQVKSFVKDYEFVVAKYGKDYTEEDKEIAEEFIAHAKLFEKAKNNEELKEVFKKLGGATIYYRGKLQDSPAYKLNHEELIYALALGVNFEENMQPLRINNDKYGHVESVEFRNQTYLMSSRGLTTGSRKSATALQFVDLLDPVVKPRDDIIVKAKTVIMAIGIENNTEFDEDKYSYFGDCNPKYSGSVVKALANSKDGYEAINKKLANNNPNFKGDYKNFVKQLDDLLISKVHKINILGDKIFELVIHSPLAARNFKPGQFFRLQNYSNDITKLIEPIALSVADIDIESGLISFIIYDIGKSTSLCKLFSEDEKVVLMGPSGMPLEIPSNKRIVVIDTEPNNILIKALKDNNNEVMFFTYPEIKTQKLTSVDRVIINASPEIAEELQSLKIFGESAEIIVSVNSSMQCMMKGICGQCIQKVEDERKYIFACSCQNQKAEIVDFESLKTRLRQNSLQEKMKKL
;
A
#
# COMPACT_ATOMS: atom_id res chain seq x y z
N MET A 1 0.46 -33.76 -9.70
CA MET A 1 1.92 -33.71 -9.88
C MET A 1 2.49 -34.78 -8.96
N LYS A 2 3.26 -35.74 -9.48
CA LYS A 2 3.97 -36.68 -8.62
C LYS A 2 5.17 -35.94 -8.01
N LEU A 3 5.30 -36.03 -6.70
CA LEU A 3 6.44 -35.55 -5.94
C LEU A 3 7.41 -36.70 -5.72
N GLY A 4 8.63 -36.37 -5.28
CA GLY A 4 9.56 -37.32 -4.70
C GLY A 4 8.93 -38.11 -3.54
N PHE A 5 9.61 -39.18 -3.10
CA PHE A 5 9.15 -40.03 -1.99
C PHE A 5 7.75 -40.67 -2.20
N ASN A 6 7.34 -40.87 -3.45
CA ASN A 6 6.05 -41.45 -3.84
C ASN A 6 4.82 -40.67 -3.30
N LEU A 7 4.94 -39.35 -3.17
CA LEU A 7 3.84 -38.47 -2.79
C LEU A 7 3.09 -37.91 -4.02
N ASP A 8 1.83 -37.55 -3.83
CA ASP A 8 1.04 -36.82 -4.82
C ASP A 8 0.67 -35.46 -4.25
N PHE A 9 1.01 -34.41 -4.99
CA PHE A 9 0.71 -33.03 -4.62
C PHE A 9 -0.78 -32.80 -4.31
N LYS A 10 -1.69 -33.47 -5.04
CA LYS A 10 -3.14 -33.34 -4.80
C LYS A 10 -3.61 -33.93 -3.46
N LYS A 11 -2.77 -34.76 -2.83
CA LYS A 11 -3.08 -35.44 -1.56
C LYS A 11 -2.41 -34.77 -0.36
N LEU A 12 -1.87 -33.56 -0.50
CA LEU A 12 -1.28 -32.78 0.60
C LEU A 12 -2.36 -32.03 1.38
N ASP A 13 -3.40 -32.72 1.84
CA ASP A 13 -4.28 -32.25 2.92
C ASP A 13 -3.60 -32.43 4.29
N LEU A 14 -4.28 -32.19 5.41
CA LEU A 14 -3.65 -32.32 6.74
C LEU A 14 -3.05 -33.73 6.97
N THR A 15 -3.73 -34.79 6.51
CA THR A 15 -3.24 -36.16 6.59
C THR A 15 -1.98 -36.36 5.74
N GLY A 16 -1.99 -35.84 4.51
CA GLY A 16 -0.83 -35.85 3.62
C GLY A 16 0.35 -35.04 4.16
N LEU A 17 0.10 -33.89 4.79
CA LEU A 17 1.13 -33.07 5.41
C LEU A 17 1.75 -33.75 6.64
N LYS A 18 0.96 -34.44 7.47
CA LYS A 18 1.49 -35.28 8.57
C LYS A 18 2.40 -36.39 8.03
N LYS A 19 2.00 -37.04 6.93
CA LYS A 19 2.83 -38.05 6.26
C LYS A 19 4.13 -37.44 5.70
N LEU A 20 4.06 -36.27 5.07
CA LEU A 20 5.22 -35.55 4.56
C LEU A 20 6.19 -35.17 5.70
N ASP A 21 5.65 -34.67 6.82
CA ASP A 21 6.47 -34.32 7.99
C ASP A 21 7.19 -35.54 8.55
N GLN A 22 6.52 -36.69 8.64
CA GLN A 22 7.17 -37.95 9.04
C GLN A 22 8.27 -38.38 8.06
N ILE A 23 8.04 -38.25 6.74
CA ILE A 23 9.05 -38.55 5.72
C ILE A 23 10.29 -37.65 5.89
N PHE A 24 10.09 -36.37 6.18
CA PHE A 24 11.20 -35.45 6.46
C PHE A 24 11.95 -35.84 7.76
N LEU A 25 11.23 -36.22 8.81
CA LEU A 25 11.86 -36.70 10.05
C LEU A 25 12.69 -37.97 9.81
N ASP A 26 12.18 -38.92 9.02
CA ASP A 26 12.91 -40.14 8.65
C ASP A 26 14.14 -39.83 7.78
N TYR A 27 14.02 -38.85 6.87
CA TYR A 27 15.14 -38.34 6.08
C TYR A 27 16.22 -37.74 6.99
N LEU A 28 15.82 -36.88 7.94
CA LEU A 28 16.72 -36.24 8.89
C LEU A 28 17.36 -37.24 9.83
N PHE A 29 16.63 -38.26 10.30
CA PHE A 29 17.17 -39.33 11.15
C PHE A 29 18.34 -40.05 10.48
N LYS A 30 18.21 -40.36 9.18
CA LYS A 30 19.26 -41.03 8.40
C LYS A 30 20.44 -40.10 8.13
N ALA A 31 20.18 -38.82 7.86
CA ALA A 31 21.21 -37.86 7.49
C ALA A 31 21.99 -37.29 8.71
N ASN A 32 21.30 -37.03 9.83
CA ASN A 32 21.87 -36.49 11.05
C ASN A 32 20.97 -36.78 12.28
N LYS A 33 21.31 -37.85 13.00
CA LYS A 33 20.56 -38.29 14.19
C LYS A 33 20.47 -37.22 15.30
N SER A 34 21.52 -36.42 15.49
CA SER A 34 21.52 -35.38 16.54
C SER A 34 20.51 -34.26 16.26
N LEU A 35 20.40 -33.83 14.99
CA LEU A 35 19.39 -32.85 14.58
C LEU A 35 17.98 -33.42 14.64
N TYR A 36 17.80 -34.71 14.33
CA TYR A 36 16.54 -35.42 14.53
C TYR A 36 16.09 -35.43 16.00
N ASP A 37 17.00 -35.77 16.92
CA ASP A 37 16.67 -35.77 18.35
C ASP A 37 16.34 -34.33 18.82
N SER A 38 17.05 -33.34 18.30
CA SER A 38 16.83 -31.91 18.61
C SER A 38 15.47 -31.40 18.12
N ILE A 39 15.05 -31.71 16.89
CA ILE A 39 13.75 -31.25 16.37
C ILE A 39 12.57 -31.85 17.15
N LEU A 40 12.68 -33.12 17.58
CA LEU A 40 11.66 -33.76 18.42
C LEU A 40 11.59 -33.11 19.80
N LEU A 41 12.74 -32.86 20.42
CA LEU A 41 12.82 -32.16 21.70
C LEU A 41 12.21 -30.76 21.61
N PHE A 42 12.58 -29.98 20.59
CA PHE A 42 12.13 -28.60 20.45
C PHE A 42 10.63 -28.51 20.18
N ARG A 43 10.08 -29.40 19.36
CA ARG A 43 8.63 -29.45 19.10
C ARG A 43 7.82 -29.90 20.31
N SER A 44 8.40 -30.73 21.19
CA SER A 44 7.72 -31.17 22.42
C SER A 44 7.65 -30.06 23.49
N ASN A 45 8.62 -29.14 23.52
CA ASN A 45 8.75 -28.09 24.53
C ASN A 45 9.17 -26.73 23.95
N PRO A 46 8.47 -26.18 22.94
CA PRO A 46 8.97 -25.06 22.13
C PRO A 46 9.11 -23.74 22.90
N TYR A 47 8.35 -23.55 23.98
CA TYR A 47 8.41 -22.34 24.81
C TYR A 47 9.55 -22.37 25.84
N SER A 48 10.18 -23.52 26.05
CA SER A 48 11.30 -23.69 26.99
C SER A 48 12.67 -23.55 26.32
N ILE A 49 12.71 -23.47 24.99
CA ILE A 49 13.95 -23.41 24.21
C ILE A 49 14.53 -22.00 24.23
N LEU A 50 15.82 -21.88 24.52
CA LEU A 50 16.53 -20.60 24.44
C LEU A 50 16.60 -20.14 22.98
N SER A 51 16.42 -18.84 22.76
CA SER A 51 16.44 -18.29 21.39
C SER A 51 17.76 -18.55 20.64
N GLN A 52 18.87 -18.68 21.37
CA GLN A 52 20.19 -18.99 20.82
C GLN A 52 20.27 -20.43 20.32
N ASP A 53 19.80 -21.39 21.11
CA ASP A 53 19.75 -22.82 20.72
C ASP A 53 18.87 -23.02 19.50
N TYR A 54 17.73 -22.31 19.44
CA TYR A 54 16.86 -22.36 18.27
C TYR A 54 17.52 -21.75 17.03
N SER A 55 18.23 -20.63 17.18
CA SER A 55 19.00 -20.01 16.09
C SER A 55 20.05 -20.97 15.53
N GLU A 56 20.86 -21.60 16.39
CA GLU A 56 21.89 -22.56 15.99
C GLU A 56 21.27 -23.80 15.33
N PHE A 57 20.18 -24.32 15.88
CA PHE A 57 19.42 -25.40 15.26
C PHE A 57 18.97 -25.06 13.84
N LEU A 58 18.42 -23.86 13.61
CA LEU A 58 17.98 -23.41 12.28
C LEU A 58 19.14 -23.37 11.28
N LEU A 59 20.31 -22.90 11.69
CA LEU A 59 21.49 -22.87 10.82
C LEU A 59 21.94 -24.29 10.44
N ASN A 60 21.98 -25.20 11.41
CA ASN A 60 22.50 -26.56 11.21
C ASN A 60 21.54 -27.47 10.44
N ILE A 61 20.22 -27.30 10.60
CA ILE A 61 19.22 -28.09 9.86
C ILE A 61 18.96 -27.58 8.44
N SER A 62 19.27 -26.30 8.15
CA SER A 62 18.97 -25.66 6.87
C SER A 62 19.49 -26.40 5.63
N PRO A 63 20.74 -26.91 5.58
CA PRO A 63 21.22 -27.65 4.41
C PRO A 63 20.35 -28.88 4.08
N TYR A 64 19.92 -29.62 5.12
CA TYR A 64 19.12 -30.83 4.98
C TYR A 64 17.71 -30.54 4.48
N LEU A 65 17.09 -29.45 4.95
CA LEU A 65 15.79 -29.04 4.42
C LEU A 65 15.88 -28.59 2.96
N ASP A 66 16.95 -27.88 2.59
CA ASP A 66 17.16 -27.38 1.22
C ASP A 66 17.29 -28.55 0.24
N ASP A 67 18.12 -29.54 0.58
CA ASP A 67 18.28 -30.79 -0.20
C ASP A 67 17.00 -31.62 -0.24
N PHE A 68 16.29 -31.74 0.89
CA PHE A 68 15.01 -32.47 0.94
C PHE A 68 13.95 -31.85 0.03
N LEU A 69 13.79 -30.52 0.06
CA LEU A 69 12.85 -29.82 -0.82
C LEU A 69 13.23 -29.99 -2.29
N ALA A 70 14.53 -29.97 -2.61
CA ALA A 70 15.02 -30.19 -3.95
C ALA A 70 14.66 -31.60 -4.47
N GLU A 71 14.83 -32.63 -3.64
CA GLU A 71 14.45 -34.01 -3.97
C GLU A 71 12.92 -34.18 -4.04
N LEU A 72 12.18 -33.59 -3.11
CA LEU A 72 10.71 -33.64 -3.06
C LEU A 72 10.07 -33.10 -4.33
N PHE A 73 10.61 -32.01 -4.88
CA PHE A 73 10.10 -31.38 -6.11
C PHE A 73 10.84 -31.81 -7.38
N CYS A 74 11.82 -32.71 -7.26
CA CYS A 74 12.67 -33.19 -8.37
C CYS A 74 13.42 -32.06 -9.10
N ILE A 75 13.99 -31.11 -8.35
CA ILE A 75 14.71 -29.91 -8.85
C ILE A 75 16.17 -29.83 -8.36
N SER A 76 16.79 -30.96 -8.03
CA SER A 76 18.17 -31.01 -7.49
C SER A 76 19.21 -30.40 -8.43
N ASN A 77 18.99 -30.47 -9.76
CA ASN A 77 19.89 -29.89 -10.75
C ASN A 77 19.85 -28.35 -10.72
N GLU A 78 18.65 -27.78 -10.65
CA GLU A 78 18.41 -26.35 -10.59
C GLU A 78 18.97 -25.74 -9.30
N ILE A 79 18.77 -26.43 -8.17
CA ILE A 79 19.36 -26.04 -6.88
C ILE A 79 20.89 -26.11 -6.91
N THR A 80 21.46 -27.15 -7.53
CA THR A 80 22.92 -27.24 -7.71
C THR A 80 23.45 -26.08 -8.56
N SER A 81 22.76 -25.73 -9.64
CA SER A 81 23.12 -24.57 -10.48
C SER A 81 23.07 -23.26 -9.70
N LEU A 82 22.03 -23.04 -8.89
CA LEU A 82 21.91 -21.83 -8.05
C LEU A 82 23.05 -21.76 -7.03
N ARG A 83 23.38 -22.89 -6.37
CA ARG A 83 24.53 -22.95 -5.44
C ARG A 83 25.87 -22.64 -6.10
N LEU A 84 26.06 -23.05 -7.37
CA LEU A 84 27.27 -22.70 -8.12
C LEU A 84 27.38 -21.19 -8.37
N GLN A 85 26.27 -20.52 -8.67
CA GLN A 85 26.25 -19.06 -8.81
C GLN A 85 26.63 -18.35 -7.51
N HIS A 86 26.15 -18.86 -6.36
CA HIS A 86 26.56 -18.34 -5.05
C HIS A 86 28.06 -18.54 -4.79
N LYS A 87 28.60 -19.74 -5.06
CA LYS A 87 30.05 -20.01 -4.94
C LYS A 87 30.90 -19.12 -5.85
N ASP A 88 30.38 -18.77 -7.02
CA ASP A 88 31.05 -17.84 -7.92
C ASP A 88 31.15 -16.44 -7.32
N PHE A 89 30.14 -16.01 -6.56
CA PHE A 89 30.15 -14.75 -5.82
C PHE A 89 31.08 -14.77 -4.60
N ASP A 90 31.22 -15.90 -3.91
CA ASP A 90 32.09 -16.04 -2.73
C ASP A 90 33.52 -15.56 -3.02
N ILE A 91 34.06 -15.84 -4.20
CA ILE A 91 35.40 -15.42 -4.64
C ILE A 91 35.47 -13.88 -4.75
N ILE A 92 34.42 -13.26 -5.30
CA ILE A 92 34.32 -11.79 -5.42
C ILE A 92 34.29 -11.17 -4.03
N TYR A 93 33.46 -11.69 -3.13
CA TYR A 93 33.36 -11.18 -1.77
C TYR A 93 34.64 -11.41 -0.95
N GLU A 94 35.30 -12.55 -1.12
CA GLU A 94 36.58 -12.83 -0.49
C GLU A 94 37.64 -11.81 -0.91
N CYS A 95 37.80 -11.58 -2.21
CA CYS A 95 38.72 -10.57 -2.74
C CYS A 95 38.35 -9.16 -2.24
N LYS A 96 37.06 -8.81 -2.26
CA LYS A 96 36.55 -7.54 -1.72
C LYS A 96 36.98 -7.33 -0.27
N ARG A 97 36.82 -8.33 0.58
CA ARG A 97 37.10 -8.24 2.02
C ARG A 97 38.59 -8.30 2.34
N LYS A 98 39.31 -9.28 1.78
CA LYS A 98 40.72 -9.55 2.10
C LYS A 98 41.68 -8.62 1.35
N PHE A 99 41.41 -8.34 0.08
CA PHE A 99 42.29 -7.54 -0.76
C PHE A 99 41.82 -6.08 -0.86
N VAL A 100 40.62 -5.82 -1.38
CA VAL A 100 40.18 -4.43 -1.65
C VAL A 100 40.09 -3.62 -0.34
N GLN A 101 39.30 -4.09 0.63
CA GLN A 101 39.07 -3.37 1.89
C GLN A 101 40.29 -3.35 2.82
N ARG A 102 40.96 -4.51 2.98
CA ARG A 102 42.00 -4.67 4.00
C ARG A 102 43.42 -4.39 3.52
N TYR A 103 43.69 -4.49 2.23
CA TYR A 103 45.01 -4.27 1.64
C TYR A 103 45.03 -2.98 0.79
N ALA A 104 44.27 -2.93 -0.31
CA ALA A 104 44.35 -1.84 -1.30
C ALA A 104 44.01 -0.46 -0.70
N ILE A 105 42.85 -0.33 -0.03
CA ILE A 105 42.40 0.94 0.55
C ILE A 105 43.28 1.42 1.72
N LYS A 106 43.94 0.49 2.42
CA LYS A 106 44.89 0.86 3.47
C LYS A 106 46.24 1.31 2.91
N LYS A 107 46.68 0.71 1.80
CA LYS A 107 47.98 0.99 1.16
C LYS A 107 47.98 2.32 0.39
N TYR A 108 46.87 2.63 -0.29
CA TYR A 108 46.69 3.80 -1.14
C TYR A 108 45.68 4.79 -0.54
N SER A 109 46.21 5.87 0.06
CA SER A 109 45.41 7.01 0.53
C SER A 109 44.80 7.82 -0.63
N GLN A 110 43.80 8.65 -0.36
CA GLN A 110 43.20 9.51 -1.37
C GLN A 110 44.19 10.45 -2.07
N GLU A 111 45.25 10.88 -1.38
CA GLU A 111 46.30 11.70 -1.98
C GLU A 111 47.13 10.90 -2.99
N LYS A 112 47.57 9.70 -2.61
CA LYS A 112 48.33 8.80 -3.49
C LYS A 112 47.54 8.34 -4.71
N ILE A 113 46.22 8.27 -4.60
CA ILE A 113 45.36 7.86 -5.71
C ILE A 113 45.36 8.89 -6.85
N LYS A 114 45.55 10.18 -6.55
CA LYS A 114 45.59 11.25 -7.58
C LYS A 114 46.77 11.11 -8.53
N ASP A 115 47.84 10.48 -8.07
CA ASP A 115 49.08 10.28 -8.83
C ASP A 115 49.08 8.96 -9.63
N ILE A 116 48.00 8.17 -9.54
CA ILE A 116 47.88 6.90 -10.27
C ILE A 116 47.50 7.18 -11.73
N ASP A 117 48.35 6.76 -12.67
CA ASP A 117 48.00 6.65 -14.08
C ASP A 117 47.09 5.42 -14.29
N PHE A 118 45.78 5.65 -14.28
CA PHE A 118 44.80 4.57 -14.41
C PHE A 118 44.90 3.83 -15.76
N GLU A 119 45.24 4.54 -16.84
CA GLU A 119 45.35 3.94 -18.17
C GLU A 119 46.51 2.94 -18.22
N ASP A 120 47.68 3.32 -17.71
CA ASP A 120 48.85 2.44 -17.58
C ASP A 120 48.57 1.22 -16.69
N ILE A 121 47.96 1.44 -15.52
CA ILE A 121 47.63 0.34 -14.59
C ILE A 121 46.60 -0.62 -15.19
N TYR A 122 45.58 -0.11 -15.88
CA TYR A 122 44.59 -0.95 -16.54
C TYR A 122 45.22 -1.78 -17.67
N LEU A 123 46.08 -1.19 -18.49
CA LEU A 123 46.78 -1.92 -19.56
C LEU A 123 47.69 -3.02 -19.02
N LYS A 124 48.42 -2.76 -17.93
CA LYS A 124 49.21 -3.78 -17.23
C LYS A 124 48.35 -4.94 -16.74
N LEU A 125 47.17 -4.66 -16.20
CA LEU A 125 46.23 -5.72 -15.79
C LEU A 125 45.64 -6.48 -16.98
N VAL A 126 45.42 -5.82 -18.12
CA VAL A 126 45.00 -6.49 -19.35
C VAL A 126 46.06 -7.48 -19.83
N ASP A 127 47.35 -7.16 -19.70
CA ASP A 127 48.43 -8.07 -20.05
C ASP A 127 48.56 -9.24 -19.06
N LEU A 128 48.27 -9.01 -17.76
CA LEU A 128 48.37 -10.02 -16.70
C LEU A 128 47.16 -10.97 -16.61
N ILE A 129 45.95 -10.45 -16.82
CA ILE A 129 44.68 -11.17 -16.59
C ILE A 129 44.01 -11.51 -17.92
N GLY A 130 44.21 -10.69 -18.95
CA GLY A 130 43.58 -10.81 -20.25
C GLY A 130 42.71 -9.61 -20.62
N LYS A 131 42.45 -9.45 -21.92
CA LYS A 131 41.59 -8.37 -22.44
C LYS A 131 40.15 -8.52 -21.95
N ASN A 132 39.53 -7.39 -21.58
CA ASN A 132 38.15 -7.32 -21.09
C ASN A 132 37.87 -8.20 -19.86
N PHE A 133 38.85 -8.38 -18.97
CA PHE A 133 38.66 -9.12 -17.73
C PHE A 133 37.47 -8.55 -16.92
N THR A 134 36.65 -9.44 -16.37
CA THR A 134 35.54 -9.07 -15.47
C THR A 134 36.04 -8.89 -14.03
N SER A 135 35.20 -8.34 -13.16
CA SER A 135 35.48 -8.26 -11.72
C SER A 135 35.69 -9.64 -11.10
N ARG A 136 35.04 -10.67 -11.67
CA ARG A 136 35.24 -12.06 -11.30
C ARG A 136 36.62 -12.56 -11.70
N ASP A 137 37.07 -12.29 -12.93
CA ASP A 137 38.40 -12.69 -13.40
C ASP A 137 39.49 -12.00 -12.58
N PHE A 138 39.31 -10.71 -12.29
CA PHE A 138 40.16 -9.96 -11.37
C PHE A 138 40.19 -10.59 -9.97
N ALA A 139 39.03 -10.89 -9.39
CA ALA A 139 38.95 -11.48 -8.06
C ALA A 139 39.65 -12.84 -8.00
N LYS A 140 39.39 -13.73 -8.96
CA LYS A 140 40.05 -15.04 -9.07
C LYS A 140 41.56 -14.90 -9.15
N GLN A 141 42.05 -14.05 -10.05
CA GLN A 141 43.49 -13.89 -10.28
C GLN A 141 44.19 -13.28 -9.06
N VAL A 142 43.58 -12.28 -8.41
CA VAL A 142 44.11 -11.68 -7.20
C VAL A 142 44.18 -12.69 -6.05
N ILE A 143 43.17 -13.54 -5.87
CA ILE A 143 43.21 -14.58 -4.82
C ILE A 143 44.36 -15.57 -5.09
N ILE A 144 44.59 -15.96 -6.36
CA ILE A 144 45.73 -16.81 -6.73
C ILE A 144 47.05 -16.12 -6.36
N TRP A 145 47.20 -14.84 -6.70
CA TRP A 145 48.40 -14.07 -6.35
C TRP A 145 48.58 -13.94 -4.83
N GLN A 146 47.51 -13.75 -4.06
CA GLN A 146 47.57 -13.68 -2.60
C GLN A 146 48.00 -14.99 -1.94
N GLN A 147 47.74 -16.15 -2.56
CA GLN A 147 48.21 -17.45 -2.05
C GLN A 147 49.72 -17.64 -2.21
N ALA A 148 50.36 -16.88 -3.11
CA ALA A 148 51.80 -16.90 -3.37
C ALA A 148 52.37 -15.47 -3.35
N GLU A 149 52.07 -14.71 -2.28
CA GLU A 149 52.33 -13.26 -2.19
C GLU A 149 53.79 -12.89 -2.47
N GLU A 150 54.76 -13.69 -2.00
CA GLU A 150 56.19 -13.45 -2.23
C GLU A 150 56.59 -13.49 -3.71
N SER A 151 55.89 -14.30 -4.51
CA SER A 151 56.14 -14.46 -5.96
C SER A 151 55.43 -13.41 -6.81
N PHE A 152 54.42 -12.71 -6.28
CA PHE A 152 53.53 -11.83 -7.04
C PHE A 152 53.41 -10.41 -6.44
N VAL A 153 54.45 -9.95 -5.75
CA VAL A 153 54.46 -8.63 -5.07
C VAL A 153 54.15 -7.48 -6.04
N LYS A 154 54.66 -7.54 -7.27
CA LYS A 154 54.45 -6.47 -8.28
C LYS A 154 53.02 -6.48 -8.82
N GLU A 155 52.50 -7.66 -9.12
CA GLU A 155 51.16 -7.89 -9.65
C GLU A 155 50.10 -7.49 -8.61
N LEU A 156 50.30 -7.85 -7.34
CA LEU A 156 49.45 -7.44 -6.23
C LEU A 156 49.48 -5.92 -6.00
N ASP A 157 50.62 -5.26 -6.22
CA ASP A 157 50.70 -3.82 -6.13
C ASP A 157 49.92 -3.11 -7.25
N ILE A 158 50.08 -3.57 -8.50
CA ILE A 158 49.32 -3.06 -9.67
C ILE A 158 47.82 -3.26 -9.43
N ALA A 159 47.41 -4.44 -8.98
CA ALA A 159 46.01 -4.73 -8.66
C ALA A 159 45.48 -3.85 -7.51
N ALA A 160 46.32 -3.51 -6.52
CA ALA A 160 45.93 -2.65 -5.40
C ALA A 160 45.74 -1.19 -5.84
N GLN A 161 46.61 -0.68 -6.73
CA GLN A 161 46.45 0.65 -7.34
C GLN A 161 45.12 0.74 -8.11
N TYR A 162 44.84 -0.26 -8.95
CA TYR A 162 43.59 -0.36 -9.69
C TYR A 162 42.37 -0.38 -8.76
N ALA A 163 42.39 -1.25 -7.75
CA ALA A 163 41.27 -1.39 -6.81
C ALA A 163 41.03 -0.09 -6.02
N ALA A 164 42.09 0.57 -5.53
CA ALA A 164 41.99 1.82 -4.79
C ALA A 164 41.44 2.96 -5.68
N TYR A 165 41.91 3.05 -6.92
CA TYR A 165 41.39 4.01 -7.90
C TYR A 165 39.90 3.76 -8.20
N ARG A 166 39.50 2.50 -8.47
CA ARG A 166 38.10 2.12 -8.76
C ARG A 166 37.15 2.44 -7.61
N VAL A 167 37.57 2.26 -6.35
CA VAL A 167 36.75 2.61 -5.18
C VAL A 167 36.58 4.13 -5.04
N SER A 168 37.64 4.91 -5.25
CA SER A 168 37.62 6.37 -5.08
C SER A 168 36.91 7.13 -6.21
N SER A 169 37.00 6.63 -7.45
CA SER A 169 36.49 7.30 -8.66
C SER A 169 34.96 7.29 -8.79
N ARG A 170 34.25 6.76 -7.79
CA ARG A 170 32.78 6.76 -7.70
C ARG A 170 32.13 8.16 -7.70
N GLY A 171 32.92 9.22 -7.53
CA GLY A 171 32.45 10.61 -7.44
C GLY A 171 32.79 11.54 -8.60
N PHE A 172 33.58 11.12 -9.59
CA PHE A 172 33.89 11.96 -10.76
C PHE A 172 32.86 11.69 -11.87
N ILE A 173 31.76 12.44 -11.82
CA ILE A 173 30.69 12.34 -12.83
C ILE A 173 30.88 13.36 -13.97
N ASP A 174 31.56 14.49 -13.77
CA ASP A 174 31.77 15.47 -14.83
C ASP A 174 33.20 16.00 -14.84
N GLY A 175 33.95 15.71 -15.90
CA GLY A 175 35.29 16.25 -16.11
C GLY A 175 36.19 15.32 -16.92
N VAL A 176 36.21 15.55 -18.22
CA VAL A 176 37.28 15.24 -19.19
C VAL A 176 38.53 14.59 -18.56
N ILE A 177 38.77 13.30 -18.84
CA ILE A 177 40.13 12.74 -18.73
C ILE A 177 41.00 13.55 -19.70
N PRO A 178 42.14 14.14 -19.27
CA PRO A 178 43.03 14.85 -20.17
C PRO A 178 43.47 13.90 -21.31
N TRP A 179 43.02 14.22 -22.53
CA TRP A 179 43.49 13.72 -23.83
C TRP A 179 44.33 12.43 -23.80
N SER A 180 43.68 11.29 -24.05
CA SER A 180 44.38 10.02 -24.32
C SER A 180 45.21 10.13 -25.60
N ARG A 181 46.47 9.66 -25.57
CA ARG A 181 47.39 9.67 -26.72
C ARG A 181 47.05 8.63 -27.81
N HIS A 182 46.07 7.74 -27.59
CA HIS A 182 45.82 6.58 -28.46
C HIS A 182 44.32 6.34 -28.75
N GLY A 183 43.88 6.65 -29.98
CA GLY A 183 42.47 6.69 -30.39
C GLY A 183 41.70 5.36 -30.46
N ILE A 184 42.36 4.20 -30.33
CA ILE A 184 41.72 2.87 -30.41
C ILE A 184 41.50 2.26 -29.00
N GLN A 185 42.38 2.54 -28.03
CA GLN A 185 42.24 2.10 -26.63
C GLN A 185 41.13 2.85 -25.88
N LYS A 186 40.73 4.04 -26.35
CA LYS A 186 39.67 4.88 -25.77
C LYS A 186 38.35 4.13 -25.53
N LYS A 187 37.86 3.34 -26.49
CA LYS A 187 36.59 2.58 -26.32
C LYS A 187 36.67 1.47 -25.27
N GLN A 188 37.83 0.80 -25.14
CA GLN A 188 38.04 -0.27 -24.17
C GLN A 188 38.22 0.29 -22.76
N ILE A 189 38.99 1.37 -22.61
CA ILE A 189 39.19 2.07 -21.34
C ILE A 189 37.90 2.75 -20.90
N ASP A 190 37.17 3.42 -21.80
CA ASP A 190 35.86 3.98 -21.49
C ASP A 190 34.87 2.89 -21.04
N SER A 191 34.90 1.69 -21.63
CA SER A 191 34.08 0.54 -21.21
C SER A 191 34.48 0.03 -19.81
N ALA A 192 35.78 -0.06 -19.52
CA ALA A 192 36.30 -0.50 -18.23
C ALA A 192 36.04 0.51 -17.09
N ILE A 193 36.08 1.80 -17.40
CA ILE A 193 35.77 2.91 -16.49
C ILE A 193 34.25 3.09 -16.34
N LYS A 194 33.47 2.84 -17.41
CA LYS A 194 31.99 2.93 -17.40
C LYS A 194 31.29 1.72 -16.78
N LEU A 195 32.00 0.70 -16.30
CA LEU A 195 31.46 -0.36 -15.42
C LEU A 195 31.02 0.27 -14.08
N ARG A 196 29.91 1.00 -14.15
CA ARG A 196 29.21 1.62 -13.03
C ARG A 196 28.40 0.51 -12.35
N ASN A 197 28.52 0.41 -11.02
CA ASN A 197 27.88 -0.61 -10.16
C ASN A 197 28.61 -1.97 -10.11
N ASP A 198 29.93 -1.94 -10.00
CA ASP A 198 30.74 -3.13 -9.73
C ASP A 198 30.81 -3.42 -8.22
N ILE A 199 30.19 -4.53 -7.80
CA ILE A 199 30.08 -4.92 -6.39
C ILE A 199 31.44 -5.15 -5.73
N LEU A 200 32.45 -5.60 -6.49
CA LEU A 200 33.79 -5.86 -5.95
C LEU A 200 34.40 -4.58 -5.35
N PHE A 201 34.17 -3.44 -6.01
CA PHE A 201 34.67 -2.13 -5.60
C PHE A 201 33.59 -1.29 -4.89
N ASP A 202 32.44 -1.88 -4.56
CA ASP A 202 31.35 -1.23 -3.81
C ASP A 202 31.51 -1.34 -2.31
N LEU A 203 32.11 -0.34 -1.68
CA LEU A 203 32.30 -0.35 -0.24
C LEU A 203 31.19 0.46 0.47
N PRO A 204 30.66 -0.03 1.61
CA PRO A 204 29.77 0.74 2.48
C PRO A 204 30.36 2.10 2.82
N GLN A 205 29.57 3.16 2.68
CA GLN A 205 29.99 4.53 2.97
C GLN A 205 29.63 4.93 4.40
N LYS A 206 30.30 5.98 4.91
CA LYS A 206 29.92 6.59 6.19
C LYS A 206 28.55 7.26 6.04
N LEU A 207 27.69 7.04 7.02
CA LEU A 207 26.35 7.60 7.03
C LEU A 207 26.41 9.04 7.54
N ASP A 208 26.03 9.99 6.72
CA ASP A 208 25.72 11.36 7.16
C ASP A 208 24.27 11.39 7.67
N LYS A 209 24.11 11.46 8.99
CA LYS A 209 22.78 11.45 9.63
C LYS A 209 22.01 12.76 9.40
N GLU A 210 22.71 13.85 9.15
CA GLU A 210 22.11 15.15 8.89
C GLU A 210 21.71 15.27 7.41
N ASN A 211 22.40 14.54 6.53
CA ASN A 211 22.16 14.54 5.09
C ASN A 211 22.00 13.11 4.52
N LEU A 212 20.84 12.47 4.75
CA LEU A 212 20.56 11.13 4.24
C LEU A 212 20.31 11.12 2.72
N ILE A 213 20.04 12.28 2.12
CA ILE A 213 19.73 12.47 0.70
C ILE A 213 20.77 13.39 0.10
N ASP A 214 21.42 12.96 -0.97
CA ASP A 214 22.40 13.77 -1.71
C ASP A 214 22.33 13.46 -3.20
N ASP A 215 22.91 14.36 -4.02
CA ASP A 215 22.88 14.25 -5.47
C ASP A 215 23.55 12.97 -5.99
N LYS A 216 24.54 12.42 -5.26
CA LYS A 216 25.22 11.18 -5.66
C LYS A 216 24.27 9.99 -5.51
N LYS A 217 23.51 9.93 -4.40
CA LYS A 217 22.49 8.90 -4.16
C LYS A 217 21.34 9.04 -5.16
N ILE A 218 20.86 10.25 -5.44
CA ILE A 218 19.83 10.48 -6.46
C ILE A 218 20.34 10.00 -7.83
N SER A 219 21.55 10.40 -8.22
CA SER A 219 22.18 10.00 -9.50
C SER A 219 22.38 8.48 -9.63
N LYS A 220 22.55 7.75 -8.51
CA LYS A 220 22.61 6.28 -8.50
C LYS A 220 21.32 5.67 -9.06
N TYR A 221 20.16 6.21 -8.67
CA TYR A 221 18.84 5.69 -9.04
C TYR A 221 18.26 6.30 -10.32
N GLN A 222 18.82 7.41 -10.82
CA GLN A 222 18.39 8.02 -12.10
C GLN A 222 18.52 7.08 -13.31
N LYS A 223 19.31 6.01 -13.17
CA LYS A 223 19.52 4.97 -14.19
C LYS A 223 18.41 3.92 -14.25
N ASN A 224 17.57 3.81 -13.22
CA ASN A 224 16.43 2.91 -13.29
C ASN A 224 15.51 3.44 -14.38
N GLU A 225 15.52 2.77 -15.54
CA GLU A 225 14.75 3.23 -16.67
C GLU A 225 13.27 3.02 -16.40
N ARG A 226 12.54 4.12 -16.18
CA ARG A 226 11.09 4.10 -16.09
C ARG A 226 10.52 4.87 -17.27
N LEU A 227 10.03 4.13 -18.25
CA LEU A 227 9.33 4.70 -19.41
C LEU A 227 7.81 4.72 -19.21
N ASN A 228 7.27 3.74 -18.46
CA ASN A 228 5.84 3.47 -18.29
C ASN A 228 5.54 3.06 -16.81
N PHE A 229 4.48 2.27 -16.61
CA PHE A 229 4.00 1.78 -15.32
C PHE A 229 4.63 0.44 -14.89
N ASP A 230 5.54 -0.11 -15.68
CA ASP A 230 6.16 -1.41 -15.36
C ASP A 230 7.07 -1.33 -14.14
N TYR A 231 7.08 -2.40 -13.35
CA TYR A 231 8.01 -2.56 -12.25
C TYR A 231 9.40 -2.88 -12.80
N THR A 232 10.31 -1.92 -12.69
CA THR A 232 11.69 -2.03 -13.15
C THR A 232 12.63 -1.62 -12.03
N ASP A 233 13.21 -2.61 -11.34
CA ASP A 233 14.24 -2.34 -10.35
C ASP A 233 15.49 -3.21 -10.60
N SER A 234 16.52 -2.58 -11.17
CA SER A 234 17.78 -3.28 -11.46
C SER A 234 18.54 -3.69 -10.21
N PHE A 235 18.21 -3.14 -9.03
CA PHE A 235 18.88 -3.47 -7.78
C PHE A 235 18.38 -4.78 -7.17
N LEU A 236 17.19 -5.27 -7.57
CA LEU A 236 16.67 -6.58 -7.15
C LEU A 236 17.31 -7.73 -7.94
N ASN A 237 18.61 -7.95 -7.70
CA ASN A 237 19.40 -9.01 -8.33
C ASN A 237 20.17 -9.85 -7.30
N LEU A 238 20.64 -11.03 -7.73
CA LEU A 238 21.32 -11.99 -6.87
C LEU A 238 22.62 -11.40 -6.27
N ASP A 239 23.42 -10.76 -7.09
CA ASP A 239 24.71 -10.20 -6.74
C ASP A 239 24.61 -9.14 -5.62
N GLU A 240 23.65 -8.20 -5.72
CA GLU A 240 23.38 -7.20 -4.68
C GLU A 240 22.83 -7.83 -3.40
N ALA A 241 21.94 -8.82 -3.52
CA ALA A 241 21.43 -9.54 -2.37
C ALA A 241 22.53 -10.32 -1.65
N LEU A 242 23.46 -10.95 -2.36
CA LEU A 242 24.61 -11.64 -1.78
C LEU A 242 25.60 -10.66 -1.16
N ASN A 243 25.87 -9.53 -1.83
CA ASN A 243 26.70 -8.47 -1.27
C ASN A 243 26.21 -8.04 0.12
N HIS A 244 24.90 -7.77 0.26
CA HIS A 244 24.30 -7.43 1.55
C HIS A 244 24.24 -8.62 2.53
N SER A 245 23.99 -9.84 2.05
CA SER A 245 23.98 -11.05 2.89
C SER A 245 25.35 -11.33 3.51
N HIS A 246 26.44 -11.22 2.74
CA HIS A 246 27.81 -11.38 3.25
C HIS A 246 28.30 -10.15 4.04
N TYR A 247 27.79 -8.96 3.76
CA TYR A 247 28.07 -7.76 4.58
C TYR A 247 27.42 -7.83 5.97
N CYS A 248 26.29 -8.55 6.08
CA CYS A 248 25.62 -8.81 7.35
C CYS A 248 26.54 -9.57 8.32
N ILE A 249 26.66 -9.08 9.55
CA ILE A 249 27.33 -9.79 10.62
C ILE A 249 26.30 -10.63 11.37
N TYR A 250 26.65 -11.89 11.65
CA TYR A 250 25.85 -12.75 12.52
C TYR A 250 25.98 -12.31 13.98
N CYS A 251 25.06 -11.45 14.43
CA CYS A 251 25.12 -10.77 15.74
C CYS A 251 24.46 -11.56 16.89
N HIS A 252 23.80 -12.68 16.59
CA HIS A 252 23.08 -13.51 17.56
C HIS A 252 23.99 -14.13 18.63
N LYS A 253 25.25 -14.46 18.29
CA LYS A 253 26.25 -14.93 19.28
C LYS A 253 26.56 -13.92 20.38
N GLN A 254 26.19 -12.65 20.18
CA GLN A 254 26.43 -11.55 21.12
C GLN A 254 25.13 -11.05 21.78
N ASP A 255 24.01 -11.76 21.60
CA ASP A 255 22.66 -11.34 22.01
C ASP A 255 22.27 -9.95 21.48
N LYS A 256 22.76 -9.60 20.29
CA LYS A 256 22.54 -8.29 19.64
C LYS A 256 21.80 -8.46 18.31
N ASP A 257 20.54 -8.87 18.37
CA ASP A 257 19.68 -8.93 17.17
C ASP A 257 18.82 -7.67 17.03
N SER A 258 19.46 -6.54 16.76
CA SER A 258 18.77 -5.25 16.67
C SER A 258 17.84 -5.15 15.47
N CYS A 259 18.14 -5.84 14.37
CA CYS A 259 17.33 -5.84 13.16
C CYS A 259 15.97 -6.51 13.40
N SER A 260 15.90 -7.56 14.21
CA SER A 260 14.64 -8.22 14.57
C SER A 260 13.97 -7.60 15.79
N LYS A 261 14.73 -7.42 16.88
CA LYS A 261 14.19 -7.05 18.20
C LYS A 261 14.20 -5.54 18.48
N GLY A 262 14.97 -4.76 17.73
CA GLY A 262 15.25 -3.35 18.02
C GLY A 262 16.45 -3.15 18.95
N GLN A 263 16.84 -1.89 19.17
CA GLN A 263 17.93 -1.55 20.10
C GLN A 263 17.38 -1.32 21.51
N ASN A 264 17.90 -2.06 22.49
CA ASN A 264 17.64 -1.77 23.90
C ASN A 264 18.39 -0.49 24.31
N VAL A 265 17.65 0.55 24.67
CA VAL A 265 18.22 1.69 25.38
C VAL A 265 18.41 1.23 26.82
N ILE A 266 19.65 0.93 27.22
CA ILE A 266 19.98 0.84 28.64
C ILE A 266 19.74 2.26 29.20
N PRO A 267 18.84 2.46 30.19
CA PRO A 267 18.76 3.75 30.85
C PRO A 267 20.13 4.08 31.41
N THR A 268 20.70 5.22 31.01
CA THR A 268 21.95 5.74 31.60
C THR A 268 21.79 5.79 33.12
N GLU A 269 22.54 4.91 33.79
CA GLU A 269 22.97 4.96 35.19
C GLU A 269 22.01 5.65 36.17
N ALA A 270 21.03 4.90 36.67
CA ALA A 270 20.56 5.15 38.02
C ALA A 270 21.72 4.81 38.96
N PHE A 271 22.34 5.83 39.54
CA PHE A 271 23.31 5.71 40.63
C PHE A 271 22.85 4.65 41.62
N SER A 272 23.66 3.60 41.75
CA SER A 272 23.58 2.64 42.83
C SER A 272 23.75 3.36 44.17
N TYR A 273 22.66 3.60 44.89
CA TYR A 273 22.75 3.63 46.35
C TYR A 273 22.71 2.19 46.82
N SER A 274 23.91 1.65 47.07
CA SER A 274 24.10 0.43 47.82
C SER A 274 23.53 0.59 49.23
N SER A 275 22.48 -0.15 49.58
CA SER A 275 22.23 -0.50 50.96
C SER A 275 22.47 -2.00 51.12
N ASN A 276 23.65 -2.31 51.64
CA ASN A 276 23.97 -3.59 52.26
C ASN A 276 22.82 -4.03 53.17
N LEU A 277 22.27 -5.22 52.92
CA LEU A 277 21.71 -6.07 53.97
C LEU A 277 21.93 -7.52 53.56
N SER A 278 22.95 -8.08 54.20
CA SER A 278 23.38 -9.46 54.14
C SER A 278 22.25 -10.44 54.44
N SER A 279 22.24 -11.51 53.66
CA SER A 279 21.64 -12.81 53.93
C SER A 279 21.80 -13.27 55.38
N ARG A 280 20.68 -13.52 56.07
CA ARG A 280 20.58 -14.51 57.18
C ARG A 280 19.15 -15.04 57.31
N GLY A 281 18.97 -16.28 56.84
CA GLY A 281 18.30 -17.35 57.59
C GLY A 281 16.77 -17.41 57.66
N LEU A 282 16.29 -18.65 57.47
CA LEU A 282 15.01 -19.22 57.94
C LEU A 282 13.79 -18.76 57.13
N GLY A 283 12.93 -19.60 56.58
CA GLY A 283 12.61 -20.99 56.86
C GLY A 283 11.12 -21.11 56.52
N THR A 284 10.77 -21.97 55.57
CA THR A 284 9.39 -22.22 55.15
C THR A 284 8.60 -22.83 56.30
N ARG A 285 7.49 -22.21 56.72
CA ARG A 285 6.38 -22.93 57.36
C ARG A 285 5.04 -22.21 57.20
N SER A 286 4.07 -23.02 56.79
CA SER A 286 2.62 -22.86 56.74
C SER A 286 1.98 -21.97 57.81
N SER A 287 0.93 -21.23 57.45
CA SER A 287 -0.45 -21.50 57.91
C SER A 287 -1.40 -20.33 57.60
N ASN A 288 -2.66 -20.71 57.35
CA ASN A 288 -3.83 -19.88 57.19
C ASN A 288 -3.95 -18.75 58.23
N LYS A 289 -4.35 -17.55 57.79
CA LYS A 289 -5.27 -16.68 58.53
C LYS A 289 -5.97 -15.68 57.60
N LYS A 290 -7.30 -15.81 57.53
CA LYS A 290 -8.24 -14.75 57.16
C LYS A 290 -7.98 -13.52 58.04
N TYR A 291 -8.17 -12.30 57.52
CA TYR A 291 -9.15 -11.32 58.02
C TYR A 291 -9.09 -9.98 57.27
N ASN A 292 -10.29 -9.57 56.85
CA ASN A 292 -10.86 -8.22 56.80
C ASN A 292 -10.23 -7.11 55.94
N CYS A 293 -10.96 -6.88 54.84
CA CYS A 293 -11.18 -5.60 54.19
C CYS A 293 -11.59 -4.52 55.22
N LYS A 294 -10.81 -3.44 55.30
CA LYS A 294 -11.27 -2.12 55.75
C LYS A 294 -10.88 -1.09 54.70
N LYS A 295 -11.89 -0.42 54.16
CA LYS A 295 -11.79 0.85 53.43
C LYS A 295 -10.91 1.83 54.21
N LEU A 296 -9.94 2.44 53.55
CA LEU A 296 -9.33 3.69 53.98
C LEU A 296 -9.13 4.59 52.77
N ASP A 297 -9.65 5.80 52.95
CA ASP A 297 -9.86 6.91 52.04
C ASP A 297 -8.55 7.64 51.77
N PHE A 298 -8.15 7.74 50.48
CA PHE A 298 -6.89 8.35 50.04
C PHE A 298 -7.09 9.82 49.66
N SER A 299 -7.60 10.61 50.59
CA SER A 299 -7.76 12.06 50.43
C SER A 299 -7.12 12.85 51.57
N ARG A 300 -5.82 12.63 51.82
CA ARG A 300 -4.87 13.58 52.45
C ARG A 300 -3.56 12.87 52.78
N PHE A 301 -2.51 13.05 51.98
CA PHE A 301 -1.11 12.96 52.45
C PHE A 301 -0.10 13.44 51.39
N ILE A 302 -0.25 14.68 50.88
CA ILE A 302 0.88 15.39 50.23
C ILE A 302 0.72 16.89 50.54
N LEU A 303 1.25 17.31 51.68
CA LEU A 303 1.66 18.69 51.99
C LEU A 303 2.76 18.52 53.03
N ASP A 304 4.02 18.76 52.65
CA ASP A 304 5.16 19.15 53.51
C ASP A 304 6.57 18.71 53.03
N LEU A 305 6.84 18.71 51.72
CA LEU A 305 8.23 18.75 51.22
C LEU A 305 8.33 19.62 49.97
N VAL A 306 8.35 20.94 50.14
CA VAL A 306 8.67 21.90 49.08
C VAL A 306 10.03 22.57 49.37
N PRO A 307 11.10 22.21 48.66
CA PRO A 307 12.21 23.13 48.42
C PRO A 307 11.87 24.03 47.22
N LYS A 308 12.25 25.31 47.32
CA LYS A 308 12.01 26.38 46.33
C LYS A 308 12.46 26.01 44.90
N PRO A 309 11.77 26.48 43.85
CA PRO A 309 12.11 26.17 42.47
C PRO A 309 13.38 26.92 42.05
N ARG A 310 14.44 26.16 41.72
CA ARG A 310 15.49 26.61 40.79
C ARG A 310 15.13 26.12 39.39
N ASP A 311 15.48 26.95 38.44
CA ASP A 311 15.32 26.90 36.99
C ASP A 311 15.57 25.52 36.32
N ASP A 312 14.62 24.58 36.44
CA ASP A 312 14.71 23.23 35.83
C ASP A 312 13.72 23.00 34.68
N THR A 313 12.93 24.01 34.27
CA THR A 313 11.98 23.82 33.15
C THR A 313 12.71 23.57 31.83
N GLU A 314 13.91 24.09 31.61
CA GLU A 314 14.69 23.84 30.39
C GLU A 314 15.34 22.45 30.36
N ARG A 315 15.74 21.95 31.54
CA ARG A 315 16.29 20.61 31.70
C ARG A 315 15.19 19.54 31.61
N ILE A 316 14.02 19.78 32.18
CA ILE A 316 12.85 18.91 32.06
C ILE A 316 12.30 18.92 30.62
N PHE A 317 12.26 20.06 29.92
CA PHE A 317 11.85 20.07 28.49
C PHE A 317 12.86 19.35 27.60
N ARG A 318 14.16 19.49 27.86
CA ARG A 318 15.21 18.71 27.18
C ARG A 318 15.14 17.23 27.54
N SER A 319 14.79 16.87 28.78
CA SER A 319 14.57 15.49 29.20
C SER A 319 13.28 14.90 28.61
N ILE A 320 12.22 15.67 28.41
CA ILE A 320 10.97 15.22 27.76
C ILE A 320 11.14 15.10 26.24
N GLN A 321 11.85 16.04 25.59
CA GLN A 321 12.29 15.88 24.19
C GLN A 321 13.27 14.72 24.04
N GLN A 322 14.19 14.52 25.00
CA GLN A 322 15.05 13.34 25.03
C GLN A 322 14.25 12.07 25.27
N LEU A 323 13.20 12.07 26.10
CA LEU A 323 12.32 10.93 26.37
C LEU A 323 11.41 10.59 25.17
N GLN A 324 11.00 11.58 24.38
CA GLN A 324 10.31 11.36 23.10
C GLN A 324 11.28 10.94 21.98
N SER A 325 12.55 11.36 22.04
CA SER A 325 13.61 10.88 21.13
C SER A 325 14.30 9.59 21.60
N SER A 326 14.01 9.09 22.81
CA SER A 326 14.60 7.88 23.40
C SER A 326 13.67 6.67 23.32
N GLN A 327 12.81 6.60 22.31
CA GLN A 327 12.36 5.29 21.86
C GLN A 327 13.52 4.67 21.07
N GLY A 328 14.12 3.61 21.61
CA GLY A 328 15.09 2.80 20.85
C GLY A 328 14.53 2.44 19.48
N MET A 329 15.40 2.39 18.46
CA MET A 329 14.99 2.00 17.12
C MET A 329 14.30 0.64 17.17
N LYS A 330 13.05 0.57 16.70
CA LYS A 330 12.27 -0.67 16.65
C LYS A 330 12.78 -1.51 15.48
N GLY A 331 13.03 -2.80 15.72
CA GLY A 331 13.40 -3.76 14.68
C GLY A 331 12.19 -4.14 13.80
N CYS A 332 12.30 -5.25 13.08
CA CYS A 332 11.24 -5.79 12.25
C CYS A 332 9.95 -5.99 13.07
N PRO A 333 8.80 -5.39 12.67
CA PRO A 333 7.54 -5.57 13.39
C PRO A 333 7.11 -7.04 13.51
N LEU A 334 7.46 -7.88 12.53
CA LEU A 334 7.19 -9.32 12.54
C LEU A 334 8.18 -10.13 13.39
N LYS A 335 9.26 -9.52 13.90
CA LYS A 335 10.35 -10.20 14.64
C LYS A 335 10.98 -11.34 13.84
N GLN A 336 11.13 -11.13 12.53
CA GLN A 336 11.68 -12.12 11.61
C GLN A 336 13.13 -12.49 11.96
N LYS A 337 13.50 -13.75 11.74
CA LYS A 337 14.84 -14.31 11.95
C LYS A 337 15.84 -13.88 10.88
N ILE A 338 16.14 -12.57 10.86
CA ILE A 338 16.88 -11.91 9.79
C ILE A 338 18.33 -12.39 9.70
N SER A 339 19.01 -12.57 10.83
CA SER A 339 20.42 -12.96 10.81
C SER A 339 20.58 -14.39 10.29
N GLU A 340 19.69 -15.29 10.71
CA GLU A 340 19.63 -16.68 10.27
C GLU A 340 19.31 -16.76 8.78
N MET A 341 18.27 -16.05 8.34
CA MET A 341 17.90 -15.94 6.93
C MET A 341 19.08 -15.46 6.08
N ASN A 342 19.74 -14.36 6.46
CA ASN A 342 20.86 -13.80 5.72
C ASN A 342 22.07 -14.75 5.69
N TYR A 343 22.37 -15.40 6.82
CA TYR A 343 23.46 -16.36 6.90
C TYR A 343 23.20 -17.54 5.96
N VAL A 344 22.01 -18.14 6.03
CA VAL A 344 21.61 -19.29 5.21
C VAL A 344 21.59 -18.93 3.71
N LYS A 345 21.13 -17.72 3.36
CA LYS A 345 21.21 -17.17 1.99
C LYS A 345 22.66 -17.06 1.51
N ALA A 346 23.56 -16.50 2.34
CA ALA A 346 24.98 -16.37 2.02
C ALA A 346 25.67 -17.73 1.83
N GLN A 347 25.17 -18.80 2.47
CA GLN A 347 25.70 -20.16 2.28
C GLN A 347 25.16 -20.88 1.03
N GLY A 348 24.21 -20.30 0.28
CA GLY A 348 23.64 -20.93 -0.92
C GLY A 348 22.36 -21.75 -0.72
N PHE A 349 21.78 -21.75 0.48
CA PHE A 349 20.57 -22.54 0.79
C PHE A 349 19.31 -21.66 0.69
N ASN A 350 18.94 -21.30 -0.56
CA ASN A 350 17.88 -20.31 -0.80
C ASN A 350 16.48 -20.79 -0.34
N LEU A 351 16.15 -22.08 -0.49
CA LEU A 351 14.84 -22.62 -0.09
C LEU A 351 14.72 -22.64 1.44
N SER A 352 15.79 -23.00 2.14
CA SER A 352 15.82 -22.94 3.61
C SER A 352 15.80 -21.52 4.15
N ALA A 353 16.44 -20.56 3.45
CA ALA A 353 16.31 -19.15 3.79
C ALA A 353 14.83 -18.69 3.68
N LEU A 354 14.12 -19.11 2.63
CA LEU A 354 12.67 -18.87 2.51
C LEU A 354 11.89 -19.53 3.65
N ALA A 355 12.19 -20.79 3.97
CA ALA A 355 11.55 -21.49 5.08
C ALA A 355 11.73 -20.75 6.42
N ILE A 356 12.90 -20.14 6.67
CA ILE A 356 13.15 -19.31 7.85
C ILE A 356 12.29 -18.05 7.83
N ILE A 357 12.14 -17.37 6.69
CA ILE A 357 11.25 -16.21 6.57
C ILE A 357 9.81 -16.58 6.95
N VAL A 358 9.31 -17.68 6.38
CA VAL A 358 7.92 -18.12 6.52
C VAL A 358 7.53 -18.48 7.95
N ILE A 359 8.49 -18.76 8.85
CA ILE A 359 8.23 -18.92 10.29
C ILE A 359 7.49 -17.70 10.84
N ASP A 360 7.98 -16.50 10.51
CA ASP A 360 7.50 -15.24 11.07
C ASP A 360 6.67 -14.41 10.10
N ASN A 361 6.90 -14.60 8.80
CA ASN A 361 6.28 -13.87 7.70
C ASN A 361 5.82 -14.82 6.58
N PRO A 362 4.70 -15.53 6.78
CA PRO A 362 4.12 -16.40 5.75
C PRO A 362 3.63 -15.61 4.53
N MET A 363 3.43 -14.29 4.67
CA MET A 363 3.00 -13.36 3.63
C MET A 363 4.18 -12.59 3.03
N VAL A 364 5.38 -13.19 2.93
CA VAL A 364 6.61 -12.53 2.41
C VAL A 364 6.41 -11.85 1.06
N ALA A 365 5.51 -12.36 0.22
CA ALA A 365 5.16 -11.71 -1.04
C ALA A 365 4.67 -10.27 -0.87
N ALA A 366 4.08 -9.91 0.28
CA ALA A 366 3.58 -8.58 0.63
C ALA A 366 4.63 -7.62 1.23
N THR A 367 5.87 -8.06 1.48
CA THR A 367 6.91 -7.28 2.15
C THR A 367 8.20 -7.25 1.34
N GLY A 368 9.24 -6.64 1.91
CA GLY A 368 10.58 -6.59 1.32
C GLY A 368 10.88 -5.26 0.64
N HIS A 369 11.70 -5.34 -0.40
CA HIS A 369 12.35 -4.21 -1.06
C HIS A 369 11.34 -3.10 -1.40
N ARG A 370 11.66 -1.86 -0.98
CA ARG A 370 10.87 -0.64 -1.17
C ARG A 370 9.47 -0.61 -0.51
N ILE A 371 9.10 -1.65 0.25
CA ILE A 371 7.87 -1.71 1.05
C ILE A 371 8.13 -1.49 2.54
N CYS A 372 9.11 -2.20 3.11
CA CYS A 372 9.46 -2.10 4.54
C CYS A 372 10.94 -1.71 4.71
N ASN A 373 11.29 -1.08 5.84
CA ASN A 373 12.69 -0.72 6.14
C ASN A 373 13.04 -0.59 7.63
N ASP A 374 12.11 -0.88 8.54
CA ASP A 374 12.33 -0.77 10.00
C ASP A 374 13.55 -1.61 10.44
N CYS A 375 13.71 -2.81 9.87
CA CYS A 375 14.84 -3.69 10.11
C CYS A 375 16.20 -3.10 9.68
N SER A 376 16.27 -2.48 8.50
CA SER A 376 17.49 -1.83 8.00
C SER A 376 17.89 -0.64 8.88
N LYS A 377 16.93 0.16 9.34
CA LYS A 377 17.21 1.30 10.23
C LYS A 377 17.74 0.86 11.59
N ALA A 378 17.19 -0.23 12.14
CA ALA A 378 17.61 -0.76 13.42
C ALA A 378 18.96 -1.49 13.37
N CYS A 379 19.55 -1.69 12.17
CA CYS A 379 20.82 -2.38 11.98
C CYS A 379 21.93 -1.80 12.87
N ILE A 380 22.81 -2.65 13.40
CA ILE A 380 23.94 -2.22 14.25
C ILE A 380 24.91 -1.26 13.53
N TYR A 381 24.93 -1.26 12.20
CA TYR A 381 25.71 -0.32 11.39
C TYR A 381 25.05 1.06 11.40
N GLN A 382 25.37 1.85 12.43
CA GLN A 382 24.78 3.17 12.68
C GLN A 382 25.62 4.34 12.19
N LYS A 383 26.88 4.09 11.81
CA LYS A 383 27.84 5.10 11.32
C LYS A 383 28.20 4.90 9.85
N GLN A 384 27.66 3.87 9.22
CA GLN A 384 27.89 3.50 7.84
C GLN A 384 26.61 2.90 7.26
N ASP A 385 26.59 2.64 5.96
CA ASP A 385 25.40 2.09 5.29
C ASP A 385 24.89 0.82 5.99
N PRO A 386 23.59 0.74 6.30
CA PRO A 386 23.01 -0.45 6.91
C PRO A 386 22.93 -1.61 5.91
N VAL A 387 22.70 -2.82 6.42
CA VAL A 387 22.36 -3.96 5.56
C VAL A 387 20.98 -3.73 4.95
N ASN A 388 20.85 -3.85 3.63
CA ASN A 388 19.56 -3.79 2.96
C ASN A 388 18.82 -5.14 3.09
N ILE A 389 18.24 -5.37 4.27
CA ILE A 389 17.52 -6.60 4.61
C ILE A 389 16.28 -6.83 3.72
N PRO A 390 15.45 -5.80 3.43
CA PRO A 390 14.30 -5.96 2.53
C PRO A 390 14.69 -6.42 1.13
N LEU A 391 15.84 -5.99 0.60
CA LEU A 391 16.38 -6.46 -0.67
C LEU A 391 16.71 -7.96 -0.65
N ILE A 392 17.37 -8.42 0.42
CA ILE A 392 17.71 -9.85 0.59
C ILE A 392 16.43 -10.69 0.66
N GLU A 393 15.44 -10.25 1.44
CA GLU A 393 14.14 -10.92 1.59
C GLU A 393 13.41 -11.07 0.24
N SER A 394 13.28 -9.98 -0.52
CA SER A 394 12.65 -10.03 -1.85
C SER A 394 13.44 -10.89 -2.83
N ASN A 395 14.77 -10.87 -2.78
CA ASN A 395 15.59 -11.72 -3.67
C ASN A 395 15.44 -13.21 -3.33
N ILE A 396 15.37 -13.59 -2.05
CA ILE A 396 15.11 -14.99 -1.65
C ILE A 396 13.80 -15.49 -2.25
N LEU A 397 12.74 -14.67 -2.19
CA LEU A 397 11.46 -15.00 -2.80
C LEU A 397 11.57 -15.11 -4.33
N GLU A 398 12.15 -14.10 -5.01
CA GLU A 398 12.26 -14.10 -6.47
C GLU A 398 13.12 -15.26 -7.01
N GLU A 399 14.25 -15.58 -6.37
CA GLU A 399 15.07 -16.75 -6.75
C GLU A 399 14.31 -18.06 -6.55
N THR A 400 13.48 -18.16 -5.50
CA THR A 400 12.60 -19.32 -5.32
C THR A 400 11.58 -19.38 -6.46
N LEU A 401 10.89 -18.29 -6.78
CA LEU A 401 9.84 -18.25 -7.80
C LEU A 401 10.35 -18.51 -9.23
N LYS A 402 11.65 -18.33 -9.48
CA LYS A 402 12.31 -18.70 -10.75
C LYS A 402 12.52 -20.22 -10.90
N LEU A 403 12.57 -20.97 -9.81
CA LEU A 403 12.74 -22.43 -9.84
C LEU A 403 11.48 -23.12 -10.39
N PRO A 404 11.62 -24.29 -11.04
CA PRO A 404 10.46 -25.13 -11.33
C PRO A 404 9.71 -25.47 -10.03
N TYR A 405 8.39 -25.26 -10.05
CA TYR A 405 7.48 -25.38 -8.91
C TYR A 405 7.85 -24.52 -7.69
N GLY A 406 8.62 -23.45 -7.88
CA GLY A 406 9.03 -22.52 -6.82
C GLY A 406 7.86 -21.92 -6.04
N LEU A 407 6.78 -21.55 -6.74
CA LEU A 407 5.53 -21.12 -6.10
C LEU A 407 4.94 -22.23 -5.24
N GLU A 408 4.92 -23.47 -5.72
CA GLU A 408 4.36 -24.60 -4.97
C GLU A 408 5.18 -24.93 -3.72
N ILE A 409 6.51 -24.75 -3.77
CA ILE A 409 7.39 -24.84 -2.61
C ILE A 409 7.01 -23.76 -1.58
N TYR A 410 6.84 -22.50 -2.01
CA TYR A 410 6.43 -21.42 -1.12
C TYR A 410 5.05 -21.71 -0.48
N LEU A 411 4.03 -22.05 -1.28
CA LEU A 411 2.69 -22.39 -0.78
C LEU A 411 2.69 -23.61 0.14
N LEU A 412 3.58 -24.58 -0.10
CA LEU A 412 3.77 -25.71 0.80
C LEU A 412 4.35 -25.24 2.14
N LEU A 413 5.37 -24.38 2.12
CA LEU A 413 6.02 -23.87 3.34
C LEU A 413 5.06 -23.07 4.24
N THR A 414 4.02 -22.42 3.69
CA THR A 414 3.00 -21.77 4.53
C THR A 414 2.06 -22.77 5.23
N ARG A 415 2.03 -24.03 4.79
CA ARG A 415 1.16 -25.09 5.34
C ARG A 415 1.95 -26.16 6.09
N TRP A 416 3.18 -26.42 5.70
CA TRP A 416 4.11 -27.33 6.34
C TRP A 416 5.50 -26.69 6.34
N ASN A 417 5.99 -26.36 7.52
CA ASN A 417 7.34 -25.83 7.68
C ASN A 417 8.02 -26.56 8.84
N PRO A 418 8.95 -27.49 8.58
CA PRO A 418 9.52 -28.28 9.64
C PRO A 418 10.41 -27.46 10.58
N LEU A 419 10.90 -26.30 10.12
CA LEU A 419 11.68 -25.37 10.92
C LEU A 419 10.83 -24.66 11.97
N ASN A 420 9.52 -24.52 11.76
CA ASN A 420 8.63 -23.88 12.72
C ASN A 420 8.29 -24.85 13.87
N ILE A 421 9.08 -24.82 14.94
CA ILE A 421 8.90 -25.71 16.10
C ILE A 421 7.61 -25.44 16.89
N TYR A 422 6.99 -24.28 16.74
CA TYR A 422 5.76 -23.93 17.45
C TYR A 422 4.53 -24.52 16.78
N ASN A 423 4.47 -24.42 15.45
CA ASN A 423 3.33 -24.88 14.65
C ASN A 423 3.81 -25.37 13.29
N PRO A 424 4.42 -26.56 13.18
CA PRO A 424 4.94 -27.08 11.91
C PRO A 424 3.81 -27.44 10.94
N LEU A 425 2.62 -27.76 11.46
CA LEU A 425 1.43 -28.22 10.72
C LEU A 425 0.20 -27.39 11.10
N PRO A 426 -0.84 -27.32 10.24
CA PRO A 426 -2.11 -26.69 10.61
C PRO A 426 -2.78 -27.47 11.74
N LYS A 427 -3.59 -26.78 12.56
CA LYS A 427 -4.42 -27.45 13.57
C LYS A 427 -5.61 -28.17 12.92
N GLU A 428 -6.19 -29.12 13.66
CA GLU A 428 -7.45 -29.78 13.28
C GLU A 428 -8.60 -28.76 13.20
N SER A 429 -9.65 -29.10 12.44
CA SER A 429 -10.83 -28.23 12.29
C SER A 429 -11.47 -27.93 13.64
N THR A 430 -11.76 -26.66 13.89
CA THR A 430 -12.54 -26.19 15.05
C THR A 430 -14.03 -26.05 14.73
N ASN A 431 -14.38 -26.02 13.44
CA ASN A 431 -15.71 -25.71 12.91
C ASN A 431 -16.26 -24.30 13.25
N TYR A 432 -15.45 -23.42 13.84
CA TYR A 432 -15.85 -22.01 13.99
C TYR A 432 -15.80 -21.29 12.65
N ASN A 433 -16.80 -20.47 12.37
CA ASN A 433 -16.90 -19.64 11.17
C ASN A 433 -16.57 -18.19 11.53
N ILE A 434 -15.50 -17.65 10.96
CA ILE A 434 -15.05 -16.29 11.24
C ILE A 434 -15.27 -15.40 10.02
N LEU A 435 -15.94 -14.26 10.22
CA LEU A 435 -16.10 -13.23 9.20
C LEU A 435 -14.94 -12.23 9.26
N VAL A 436 -14.17 -12.12 8.18
CA VAL A 436 -13.11 -11.11 8.02
C VAL A 436 -13.57 -10.04 7.03
N THR A 437 -13.59 -8.77 7.44
CA THR A 437 -14.07 -7.67 6.59
C THR A 437 -12.92 -6.84 6.03
N GLY A 438 -12.78 -6.82 4.71
CA GLY A 438 -11.67 -6.21 3.98
C GLY A 438 -10.51 -7.18 3.73
N LEU A 439 -10.07 -7.27 2.47
CA LEU A 439 -8.97 -8.15 2.02
C LEU A 439 -7.67 -7.36 1.74
N GLY A 440 -7.42 -6.32 2.54
CA GLY A 440 -6.11 -5.66 2.63
C GLY A 440 -5.09 -6.46 3.45
N PRO A 441 -3.89 -5.90 3.73
CA PRO A 441 -2.83 -6.57 4.48
C PRO A 441 -3.24 -7.20 5.81
N GLY A 442 -4.00 -6.48 6.63
CA GLY A 442 -4.53 -7.04 7.89
C GLY A 442 -5.46 -8.23 7.63
N GLY A 443 -6.33 -8.12 6.63
CA GLY A 443 -7.35 -9.11 6.26
C GLY A 443 -6.77 -10.41 5.77
N PHE A 444 -6.02 -10.38 4.66
CA PHE A 444 -5.46 -11.61 4.09
C PHE A 444 -4.48 -12.30 5.07
N SER A 445 -3.74 -11.53 5.88
CA SER A 445 -2.84 -12.10 6.88
C SER A 445 -3.59 -12.72 8.04
N LEU A 446 -4.67 -12.10 8.51
CA LEU A 446 -5.50 -12.64 9.58
C LEU A 446 -6.19 -13.93 9.13
N SER A 447 -6.76 -13.93 7.92
CA SER A 447 -7.36 -15.13 7.32
C SER A 447 -6.39 -16.30 7.33
N TYR A 448 -5.12 -16.09 6.94
CA TYR A 448 -4.10 -17.14 7.00
C TYR A 448 -3.92 -17.72 8.42
N TYR A 449 -3.73 -16.88 9.45
CA TYR A 449 -3.49 -17.36 10.82
C TYR A 449 -4.72 -18.07 11.42
N LEU A 450 -5.92 -17.62 11.08
CA LEU A 450 -7.17 -18.27 11.51
C LEU A 450 -7.36 -19.63 10.83
N LEU A 451 -7.09 -19.73 9.53
CA LEU A 451 -7.09 -21.01 8.80
C LEU A 451 -6.04 -21.98 9.38
N ARG A 452 -4.84 -21.49 9.72
CA ARG A 452 -3.81 -22.28 10.41
C ARG A 452 -4.25 -22.77 11.79
N SER A 453 -5.12 -22.00 12.45
CA SER A 453 -5.70 -22.35 13.75
C SER A 453 -6.86 -23.36 13.66
N GLY A 454 -7.26 -23.76 12.44
CA GLY A 454 -8.32 -24.75 12.20
C GLY A 454 -9.72 -24.16 11.99
N HIS A 455 -9.85 -22.83 11.98
CA HIS A 455 -11.15 -22.17 11.76
C HIS A 455 -11.51 -22.10 10.28
N ASN A 456 -12.80 -22.04 10.00
CA ASN A 456 -13.31 -21.65 8.70
C ASN A 456 -13.31 -20.13 8.58
N VAL A 457 -12.94 -19.61 7.43
CA VAL A 457 -12.83 -18.17 7.20
C VAL A 457 -13.62 -17.77 5.97
N THR A 458 -14.64 -16.93 6.17
CA THR A 458 -15.30 -16.19 5.10
C THR A 458 -14.84 -14.75 5.15
N ALA A 459 -14.33 -14.23 4.03
CA ALA A 459 -13.99 -12.83 3.89
C ALA A 459 -15.01 -12.06 3.04
N ILE A 460 -15.20 -10.78 3.30
CA ILE A 460 -15.99 -9.89 2.44
C ILE A 460 -15.19 -8.64 2.08
N ASP A 461 -15.33 -8.15 0.84
CA ASP A 461 -14.74 -6.89 0.39
C ASP A 461 -15.75 -6.08 -0.43
N GLY A 462 -15.84 -4.77 -0.14
CA GLY A 462 -16.77 -3.88 -0.83
C GLY A 462 -16.34 -3.53 -2.27
N LEU A 463 -15.08 -3.78 -2.63
CA LEU A 463 -14.59 -3.61 -4.00
C LEU A 463 -14.73 -4.91 -4.79
N LYS A 464 -14.81 -4.79 -6.12
CA LYS A 464 -14.76 -5.93 -7.05
C LYS A 464 -13.43 -6.64 -6.97
N ILE A 465 -13.45 -7.96 -6.86
CA ILE A 465 -12.26 -8.82 -6.98
C ILE A 465 -12.36 -9.63 -8.26
N THR A 466 -11.54 -9.27 -9.25
CA THR A 466 -11.54 -9.94 -10.56
C THR A 466 -10.96 -11.36 -10.41
N PRO A 467 -11.61 -12.40 -10.97
CA PRO A 467 -11.05 -13.74 -11.00
C PRO A 467 -9.64 -13.81 -11.61
N LEU A 468 -8.85 -14.78 -11.15
CA LEU A 468 -7.58 -15.10 -11.79
C LEU A 468 -7.85 -15.77 -13.16
N PRO A 469 -7.07 -15.45 -14.21
CA PRO A 469 -7.35 -15.90 -15.58
C PRO A 469 -6.96 -17.37 -15.83
N PHE A 470 -6.67 -18.13 -14.77
CA PHE A 470 -6.18 -19.50 -14.83
C PHE A 470 -6.82 -20.35 -13.72
N ASP A 471 -6.76 -21.67 -13.91
CA ASP A 471 -7.24 -22.63 -12.90
C ASP A 471 -6.31 -22.65 -11.69
N ILE A 472 -6.79 -22.05 -10.59
CA ILE A 472 -6.04 -21.91 -9.36
C ILE A 472 -5.71 -23.25 -8.70
N HIS A 473 -6.40 -24.35 -9.02
CA HIS A 473 -6.16 -25.65 -8.38
C HIS A 473 -5.11 -26.51 -9.09
N LYS A 474 -4.60 -26.06 -10.26
CA LYS A 474 -3.52 -26.73 -10.96
C LYS A 474 -2.15 -26.27 -10.44
N PRO A 475 -1.20 -27.20 -10.27
CA PRO A 475 0.16 -26.83 -9.88
C PRO A 475 0.82 -26.01 -10.99
N ILE A 476 1.50 -24.93 -10.61
CA ILE A 476 2.20 -24.02 -11.51
C ILE A 476 3.67 -24.39 -11.54
N LYS A 477 4.17 -24.79 -12.72
CA LYS A 477 5.58 -25.13 -12.90
C LYS A 477 6.46 -23.90 -12.91
N PHE A 478 6.09 -22.84 -13.61
CA PHE A 478 6.90 -21.62 -13.69
C PHE A 478 6.05 -20.39 -13.43
N TRP A 479 6.30 -19.71 -12.30
CA TRP A 479 5.48 -18.58 -11.89
C TRP A 479 5.54 -17.40 -12.86
N HIS A 480 6.69 -17.18 -13.49
CA HIS A 480 6.88 -16.08 -14.43
C HIS A 480 5.96 -16.16 -15.67
N GLU A 481 5.44 -17.34 -16.02
CA GLU A 481 4.46 -17.52 -17.10
C GLU A 481 3.09 -16.90 -16.77
N TYR A 482 2.83 -16.62 -15.48
CA TYR A 482 1.57 -16.07 -14.97
C TYR A 482 1.71 -14.59 -14.58
N LYS A 483 2.93 -14.05 -14.55
CA LYS A 483 3.18 -12.63 -14.29
C LYS A 483 2.80 -11.80 -15.51
N ASN A 484 2.09 -10.70 -15.27
CA ASN A 484 1.82 -9.69 -16.29
C ASN A 484 2.68 -8.45 -16.04
N LYS A 485 3.08 -7.76 -17.10
CA LYS A 485 3.64 -6.42 -16.97
C LYS A 485 2.63 -5.51 -16.28
N LEU A 486 3.09 -4.66 -15.35
CA LEU A 486 2.16 -3.81 -14.59
C LEU A 486 1.42 -2.81 -15.48
N SER A 487 2.02 -2.39 -16.61
CA SER A 487 1.35 -1.53 -17.59
C SER A 487 0.25 -2.22 -18.40
N GLU A 488 0.16 -3.55 -18.35
CA GLU A 488 -0.81 -4.40 -19.06
C GLU A 488 -1.74 -5.16 -18.09
N ARG A 489 -1.39 -5.22 -16.79
CA ARG A 489 -2.13 -5.96 -15.76
C ARG A 489 -3.50 -5.31 -15.51
N VAL A 490 -4.56 -6.06 -15.80
CA VAL A 490 -5.93 -5.68 -15.43
C VAL A 490 -6.07 -5.66 -13.90
N PRO A 491 -6.69 -4.62 -13.31
CA PRO A 491 -6.86 -4.52 -11.87
C PRO A 491 -7.66 -5.71 -11.34
N LYS A 492 -7.14 -6.34 -10.28
CA LYS A 492 -7.73 -7.52 -9.65
C LYS A 492 -8.48 -7.19 -8.37
N GLY A 493 -8.25 -6.03 -7.75
CA GLY A 493 -9.02 -5.52 -6.61
C GLY A 493 -8.70 -6.14 -5.25
N PHE A 494 -8.12 -7.34 -5.20
CA PHE A 494 -7.62 -7.97 -3.97
C PHE A 494 -6.35 -7.26 -3.45
N GLY A 495 -6.25 -7.03 -2.14
CA GLY A 495 -5.05 -6.47 -1.50
C GLY A 495 -5.23 -5.08 -0.88
N GLY A 496 -6.41 -4.47 -1.02
CA GLY A 496 -6.68 -3.13 -0.48
C GLY A 496 -5.66 -2.10 -0.96
N VAL A 497 -5.09 -1.31 -0.04
CA VAL A 497 -4.07 -0.29 -0.36
C VAL A 497 -2.86 -0.88 -1.09
N ALA A 498 -2.53 -2.16 -0.93
CA ALA A 498 -1.44 -2.78 -1.70
C ALA A 498 -1.76 -2.90 -3.21
N GLU A 499 -3.04 -3.02 -3.58
CA GLU A 499 -3.49 -3.04 -4.97
C GLU A 499 -3.69 -1.63 -5.52
N TYR A 500 -4.37 -0.76 -4.77
CA TYR A 500 -4.82 0.53 -5.30
C TYR A 500 -3.97 1.73 -4.89
N GLY A 501 -3.20 1.64 -3.80
CA GLY A 501 -2.43 2.76 -3.24
C GLY A 501 -0.93 2.64 -3.43
N ILE A 502 -0.36 1.45 -3.29
CA ILE A 502 1.05 1.19 -3.57
C ILE A 502 1.23 1.04 -5.08
N THR A 503 2.24 1.71 -5.63
CA THR A 503 2.43 1.88 -7.08
C THR A 503 3.61 1.04 -7.57
N VAL A 504 4.50 1.56 -8.43
CA VAL A 504 5.64 0.83 -9.01
C VAL A 504 6.78 0.54 -8.02
N ARG A 505 6.52 0.62 -6.72
CA ARG A 505 7.48 0.26 -5.68
C ARG A 505 7.58 -1.25 -5.49
N TRP A 506 6.59 -2.00 -5.99
CA TRP A 506 6.44 -3.42 -5.73
C TRP A 506 5.72 -4.14 -6.87
N ASP A 507 6.12 -5.39 -7.15
CA ASP A 507 5.50 -6.23 -8.16
C ASP A 507 4.11 -6.71 -7.71
N LYS A 508 3.05 -6.10 -8.24
CA LYS A 508 1.66 -6.43 -7.89
C LYS A 508 1.23 -7.84 -8.27
N ASN A 509 1.98 -8.55 -9.11
CA ASN A 509 1.70 -9.98 -9.35
C ASN A 509 1.82 -10.79 -8.05
N ASN A 510 2.57 -10.30 -7.05
CA ASN A 510 2.64 -10.91 -5.73
C ASN A 510 1.30 -10.98 -4.99
N LEU A 511 0.33 -10.12 -5.30
CA LEU A 511 -1.03 -10.24 -4.78
C LEU A 511 -1.71 -11.54 -5.20
N ASP A 512 -1.43 -12.00 -6.42
CA ASP A 512 -2.00 -13.23 -6.94
C ASP A 512 -1.43 -14.44 -6.18
N ILE A 513 -0.17 -14.39 -5.73
CA ILE A 513 0.41 -15.41 -4.84
C ILE A 513 -0.31 -15.43 -3.49
N LEU A 514 -0.55 -14.27 -2.88
CA LEU A 514 -1.26 -14.16 -1.60
C LEU A 514 -2.69 -14.71 -1.69
N ARG A 515 -3.36 -14.48 -2.83
CA ARG A 515 -4.65 -15.11 -3.13
C ARG A 515 -4.52 -16.62 -3.18
N LEU A 516 -3.53 -17.17 -3.86
CA LEU A 516 -3.33 -18.63 -3.95
C LEU A 516 -3.05 -19.27 -2.58
N ILE A 517 -2.39 -18.56 -1.65
CA ILE A 517 -2.22 -19.04 -0.26
C ILE A 517 -3.58 -19.27 0.43
N LEU A 518 -4.56 -18.40 0.17
CA LEU A 518 -5.88 -18.45 0.79
C LEU A 518 -6.86 -19.33 0.00
N GLU A 519 -7.04 -19.07 -1.29
CA GLU A 519 -8.05 -19.70 -2.15
C GLU A 519 -7.80 -21.19 -2.42
N ARG A 520 -6.57 -21.69 -2.24
CA ARG A 520 -6.28 -23.14 -2.29
C ARG A 520 -6.62 -23.87 -1.00
N ASN A 521 -7.06 -23.16 0.04
CA ASN A 521 -7.57 -23.74 1.27
C ASN A 521 -9.09 -23.94 1.15
N SER A 522 -9.56 -25.19 1.27
CA SER A 522 -10.99 -25.52 1.19
C SER A 522 -11.86 -24.90 2.29
N GLN A 523 -11.26 -24.43 3.39
CA GLN A 523 -11.92 -23.74 4.48
C GLN A 523 -11.95 -22.21 4.33
N PHE A 524 -11.54 -21.68 3.16
CA PHE A 524 -11.58 -20.25 2.86
C PHE A 524 -12.58 -19.95 1.74
N LYS A 525 -13.35 -18.87 1.92
CA LYS A 525 -14.23 -18.30 0.90
C LYS A 525 -14.19 -16.78 1.00
N TYR A 526 -14.39 -16.08 -0.10
CA TYR A 526 -14.65 -14.64 -0.06
C TYR A 526 -15.83 -14.23 -0.94
N TYR A 527 -16.42 -13.08 -0.61
CA TYR A 527 -17.45 -12.40 -1.40
C TYR A 527 -17.01 -10.96 -1.67
N ASP A 528 -16.94 -10.61 -2.95
CA ASP A 528 -16.59 -9.27 -3.40
C ASP A 528 -17.84 -8.46 -3.77
N GLY A 529 -17.74 -7.13 -3.75
CA GLY A 529 -18.93 -6.27 -3.84
C GLY A 529 -19.87 -6.42 -2.64
N VAL A 530 -19.40 -6.95 -1.51
CA VAL A 530 -20.17 -7.18 -0.30
C VAL A 530 -19.47 -6.45 0.85
N ALA A 531 -20.16 -5.51 1.47
CA ALA A 531 -19.62 -4.77 2.61
C ALA A 531 -20.48 -4.94 3.87
N LEU A 532 -19.82 -5.01 5.03
CA LEU A 532 -20.50 -5.05 6.33
C LEU A 532 -21.19 -3.72 6.61
N ASP A 533 -22.41 -3.78 7.13
CA ASP A 533 -23.33 -2.65 7.33
C ASP A 533 -23.79 -2.00 6.01
N PHE A 534 -23.65 -2.73 4.90
CA PHE A 534 -24.26 -2.46 3.59
C PHE A 534 -25.07 -3.71 3.19
N ASN A 535 -24.43 -4.67 2.53
CA ASN A 535 -25.05 -5.89 2.02
C ASN A 535 -25.46 -6.85 3.15
N ILE A 536 -24.72 -6.87 4.26
CA ILE A 536 -24.96 -7.72 5.43
C ILE A 536 -24.71 -6.93 6.72
N THR A 537 -25.60 -7.00 7.71
CA THR A 537 -25.39 -6.36 9.01
C THR A 537 -24.62 -7.26 9.98
N LYS A 538 -24.10 -6.69 11.07
CA LYS A 538 -23.42 -7.46 12.14
C LYS A 538 -24.34 -8.49 12.77
N GLU A 539 -25.60 -8.13 13.02
CA GLU A 539 -26.61 -9.00 13.60
C GLU A 539 -26.90 -10.16 12.66
N GLN A 540 -27.16 -9.87 11.39
CA GLN A 540 -27.38 -10.89 10.37
C GLN A 540 -26.19 -11.85 10.24
N ALA A 541 -24.95 -11.37 10.36
CA ALA A 541 -23.78 -12.23 10.35
C ALA A 541 -23.82 -13.25 11.49
N PHE A 542 -24.09 -12.83 12.73
CA PHE A 542 -24.22 -13.78 13.84
C PHE A 542 -25.41 -14.73 13.66
N ASP A 543 -26.56 -14.22 13.19
CA ASP A 543 -27.76 -15.03 12.93
C ASP A 543 -27.53 -16.11 11.86
N LEU A 544 -26.68 -15.82 10.87
CA LEU A 544 -26.28 -16.78 9.84
C LEU A 544 -25.32 -17.86 10.35
N GLY A 545 -24.76 -17.70 11.56
CA GLY A 545 -23.89 -18.70 12.19
C GLY A 545 -22.41 -18.37 12.14
N PHE A 546 -22.04 -17.09 11.96
CA PHE A 546 -20.68 -16.64 12.28
C PHE A 546 -20.46 -16.61 13.80
N ASP A 547 -19.25 -16.97 14.22
CA ASP A 547 -18.85 -17.02 15.63
C ASP A 547 -18.08 -15.75 16.06
N HIS A 548 -17.45 -15.06 15.10
CA HIS A 548 -16.71 -13.84 15.34
C HIS A 548 -16.62 -12.96 14.09
N ILE A 549 -16.51 -11.65 14.29
CA ILE A 549 -16.30 -10.67 13.21
C ILE A 549 -14.99 -9.91 13.48
N ALA A 550 -14.11 -9.88 12.48
CA ALA A 550 -12.86 -9.13 12.48
C ALA A 550 -12.86 -8.03 11.42
N PHE A 551 -12.55 -6.80 11.85
CA PHE A 551 -12.47 -5.60 11.02
C PHE A 551 -11.07 -5.37 10.50
N CYS A 552 -10.92 -5.47 9.17
CA CYS A 552 -9.67 -5.29 8.42
C CYS A 552 -9.84 -4.28 7.27
N ILE A 553 -10.80 -3.36 7.40
CA ILE A 553 -11.25 -2.42 6.35
C ILE A 553 -10.28 -1.26 6.06
N GLY A 554 -9.22 -1.12 6.87
CA GLY A 554 -8.22 -0.04 6.72
C GLY A 554 -8.68 1.29 7.33
N ALA A 555 -7.96 2.37 7.00
CA ALA A 555 -8.29 3.72 7.45
C ALA A 555 -9.49 4.31 6.68
N GLY A 556 -10.24 5.21 7.33
CA GLY A 556 -11.53 5.75 6.87
C GLY A 556 -11.50 6.84 5.78
N LYS A 557 -12.15 7.99 6.03
CA LYS A 557 -12.37 9.07 5.04
C LYS A 557 -11.12 9.93 4.84
N PRO A 558 -10.85 10.46 3.64
CA PRO A 558 -9.75 11.39 3.45
C PRO A 558 -10.00 12.65 4.29
N LYS A 559 -8.94 13.17 4.90
CA LYS A 559 -9.02 14.45 5.61
C LYS A 559 -9.27 15.57 4.60
N ILE A 560 -10.14 16.51 4.93
CA ILE A 560 -10.41 17.72 4.12
C ILE A 560 -9.67 18.90 4.76
N LEU A 561 -8.95 19.69 3.96
CA LEU A 561 -8.35 20.94 4.44
C LEU A 561 -9.40 22.03 4.43
N ASP A 562 -9.41 22.84 5.48
CA ASP A 562 -10.19 24.07 5.52
C ASP A 562 -9.43 25.18 4.76
N ILE A 563 -9.49 25.11 3.43
CA ILE A 563 -8.97 26.12 2.50
C ILE A 563 -10.06 26.51 1.50
N GLU A 564 -10.01 27.75 1.03
CA GLU A 564 -10.91 28.22 -0.01
C GLU A 564 -10.69 27.42 -1.31
N ASN A 565 -11.78 27.05 -1.98
CA ASN A 565 -11.82 26.38 -3.28
C ASN A 565 -11.23 24.95 -3.32
N PHE A 566 -11.45 24.13 -2.29
CA PHE A 566 -11.01 22.73 -2.27
C PHE A 566 -11.72 21.83 -3.31
N ASP A 567 -12.88 22.25 -3.82
CA ASP A 567 -13.78 21.51 -4.71
C ASP A 567 -13.60 21.77 -6.22
N VAL A 568 -12.76 22.76 -6.58
CA VAL A 568 -12.60 23.22 -7.98
C VAL A 568 -12.06 22.13 -8.91
N LYS A 569 -12.32 22.26 -10.22
CA LYS A 569 -11.92 21.26 -11.22
C LYS A 569 -10.40 21.11 -11.24
N GLY A 570 -9.92 19.87 -11.09
CA GLY A 570 -8.48 19.57 -11.05
C GLY A 570 -7.95 19.34 -9.64
N VAL A 571 -8.75 19.56 -8.59
CA VAL A 571 -8.41 19.09 -7.23
C VAL A 571 -8.88 17.64 -7.06
N LYS A 572 -7.95 16.79 -6.59
CA LYS A 572 -8.20 15.38 -6.29
C LYS A 572 -7.61 15.04 -4.93
N THR A 573 -8.22 14.10 -4.21
CA THR A 573 -7.52 13.46 -3.09
C THR A 573 -6.54 12.43 -3.64
N ALA A 574 -5.49 12.09 -2.89
CA ALA A 574 -4.57 11.04 -3.32
C ALA A 574 -5.28 9.67 -3.43
N SER A 575 -6.24 9.38 -2.55
CA SER A 575 -7.06 8.17 -2.64
C SER A 575 -7.90 8.13 -3.91
N ASP A 576 -8.56 9.24 -4.29
CA ASP A 576 -9.31 9.36 -5.56
C ASP A 576 -8.38 9.11 -6.76
N PHE A 577 -7.26 9.84 -6.82
CA PHE A 577 -6.30 9.72 -7.92
C PHE A 577 -5.74 8.30 -8.05
N LEU A 578 -5.22 7.72 -6.97
CA LEU A 578 -4.58 6.40 -7.00
C LEU A 578 -5.59 5.27 -7.24
N MET A 579 -6.79 5.32 -6.64
CA MET A 579 -7.83 4.33 -6.90
C MET A 579 -8.36 4.40 -8.34
N THR A 580 -8.56 5.60 -8.88
CA THR A 580 -9.01 5.77 -10.28
C THR A 580 -7.93 5.28 -11.25
N LEU A 581 -6.66 5.59 -10.97
CA LEU A 581 -5.53 5.10 -11.74
C LEU A 581 -5.44 3.57 -11.68
N GLN A 582 -5.36 3.00 -10.49
CA GLN A 582 -4.97 1.60 -10.26
C GLN A 582 -6.16 0.64 -10.26
N SER A 583 -7.24 0.92 -9.52
CA SER A 583 -8.43 0.06 -9.52
C SER A 583 -9.34 0.29 -10.72
N GLY A 584 -9.45 1.54 -11.17
CA GLY A 584 -10.14 1.87 -12.42
C GLY A 584 -9.36 1.40 -13.65
N GLY A 585 -8.03 1.32 -13.55
CA GLY A 585 -7.19 0.98 -14.70
C GLY A 585 -7.18 2.12 -15.71
N ALA A 586 -7.18 3.37 -15.27
CA ALA A 586 -7.10 4.55 -16.15
C ALA A 586 -5.81 4.55 -17.00
N PHE A 587 -4.76 3.87 -16.53
CA PHE A 587 -3.54 3.70 -17.28
C PHE A 587 -3.63 2.61 -18.36
N LEU A 588 -4.70 1.82 -18.49
CA LEU A 588 -4.75 0.76 -19.51
C LEU A 588 -5.17 1.30 -20.88
N GLU A 589 -4.68 0.69 -21.94
CA GLU A 589 -5.15 1.00 -23.29
C GLU A 589 -6.62 0.59 -23.45
N ASN A 590 -7.41 1.40 -24.17
CA ASN A 590 -8.85 1.20 -24.38
C ASN A 590 -9.70 1.16 -23.10
N SER A 591 -9.14 1.59 -21.96
CA SER A 591 -9.88 1.66 -20.69
C SER A 591 -11.05 2.62 -20.78
N ASN A 592 -12.20 2.22 -20.24
CA ASN A 592 -13.35 3.11 -20.12
C ASN A 592 -13.16 4.15 -19.01
N THR A 593 -12.18 3.99 -18.11
CA THR A 593 -11.97 4.89 -16.97
C THR A 593 -11.56 6.31 -17.34
N ASN A 594 -12.37 7.29 -16.95
CA ASN A 594 -12.10 8.71 -17.18
C ASN A 594 -11.37 9.38 -16.01
N MET A 595 -10.24 10.04 -16.30
CA MET A 595 -9.51 10.83 -15.30
C MET A 595 -8.72 11.95 -15.98
N LEU A 596 -9.21 13.18 -15.97
CA LEU A 596 -8.44 14.34 -16.43
C LEU A 596 -7.42 14.78 -15.36
N ILE A 597 -6.15 14.95 -15.77
CA ILE A 597 -5.15 15.76 -15.05
C ILE A 597 -4.43 16.68 -16.04
N ARG A 598 -3.87 17.78 -15.56
CA ARG A 598 -3.18 18.81 -16.37
C ARG A 598 -1.90 19.25 -15.66
N MET A 599 -0.91 19.71 -16.43
CA MET A 599 0.36 20.21 -15.89
C MET A 599 0.41 21.74 -15.84
N PRO A 600 1.09 22.36 -14.85
CA PRO A 600 1.88 21.73 -13.77
C PRO A 600 1.04 21.10 -12.64
N ILE A 601 1.63 20.16 -11.89
CA ILE A 601 0.94 19.40 -10.83
C ILE A 601 1.51 19.77 -9.44
N ALA A 602 0.63 20.15 -8.52
CA ALA A 602 0.97 20.38 -7.10
C ALA A 602 0.45 19.23 -6.23
N VAL A 603 1.32 18.61 -5.44
CA VAL A 603 0.94 17.54 -4.49
C VAL A 603 1.14 18.05 -3.07
N ILE A 604 0.06 18.17 -2.30
CA ILE A 604 0.12 18.72 -0.93
C ILE A 604 0.22 17.56 0.05
N GLY A 605 1.37 17.42 0.72
CA GLY A 605 1.66 16.31 1.63
C GLY A 605 3.15 16.11 1.86
N GLY A 606 3.52 15.09 2.64
CA GLY A 606 4.94 14.74 2.88
C GLY A 606 5.18 13.27 3.24
N GLY A 607 4.19 12.40 3.02
CA GLY A 607 4.28 10.97 3.29
C GLY A 607 4.59 10.13 2.06
N LEU A 608 4.57 8.81 2.21
CA LEU A 608 4.76 7.90 1.07
C LEU A 608 3.66 8.06 0.01
N THR A 609 2.41 8.29 0.43
CA THR A 609 1.29 8.53 -0.47
C THR A 609 1.50 9.75 -1.37
N SER A 610 2.17 10.82 -0.89
CA SER A 610 2.52 11.96 -1.75
C SER A 610 3.61 11.61 -2.77
N LEU A 611 4.57 10.75 -2.41
CA LEU A 611 5.59 10.28 -3.36
C LEU A 611 4.96 9.41 -4.46
N ASP A 612 4.10 8.47 -4.06
CA ASP A 612 3.35 7.60 -4.98
C ASP A 612 2.49 8.46 -5.93
N ALA A 613 1.70 9.40 -5.39
CA ALA A 613 0.85 10.27 -6.20
C ALA A 613 1.64 11.19 -7.16
N ALA A 614 2.70 11.84 -6.68
CA ALA A 614 3.53 12.72 -7.51
C ALA A 614 4.18 11.95 -8.65
N THR A 615 4.81 10.81 -8.34
CA THR A 615 5.50 9.98 -9.34
C THR A 615 4.52 9.44 -10.37
N GLU A 616 3.41 8.83 -9.94
CA GLU A 616 2.43 8.29 -10.89
C GLU A 616 1.76 9.36 -11.75
N SER A 617 1.56 10.56 -11.22
CA SER A 617 0.94 11.66 -11.97
C SER A 617 1.77 12.10 -13.18
N LEU A 618 3.10 12.10 -13.08
CA LEU A 618 4.01 12.41 -14.21
C LEU A 618 3.82 11.41 -15.36
N TYR A 619 3.87 10.12 -15.02
CA TYR A 619 3.79 9.04 -16.01
C TYR A 619 2.38 8.86 -16.58
N TYR A 620 1.36 9.04 -15.74
CA TYR A 620 -0.02 9.07 -16.21
C TYR A 620 -0.27 10.22 -17.18
N TYR A 621 0.24 11.43 -16.91
CA TYR A 621 0.06 12.55 -17.81
C TYR A 621 0.64 12.29 -19.20
N LYS A 622 1.88 11.77 -19.26
CA LYS A 622 2.50 11.32 -20.53
C LYS A 622 1.61 10.33 -21.27
N LYS A 623 1.06 9.33 -20.57
CA LYS A 623 0.18 8.32 -21.19
C LYS A 623 -1.13 8.95 -21.68
N GLN A 624 -1.77 9.75 -20.84
CA GLN A 624 -3.02 10.45 -21.13
C GLN A 624 -2.92 11.29 -22.40
N VAL A 625 -1.91 12.17 -22.53
CA VAL A 625 -1.83 13.06 -23.70
C VAL A 625 -1.52 12.28 -24.98
N LYS A 626 -0.71 11.21 -24.92
CA LYS A 626 -0.43 10.36 -26.08
C LYS A 626 -1.66 9.58 -26.54
N SER A 627 -2.38 8.97 -25.60
CA SER A 627 -3.64 8.27 -25.90
C SER A 627 -4.69 9.24 -26.44
N PHE A 628 -4.81 10.42 -25.83
CA PHE A 628 -5.76 11.45 -26.25
C PHE A 628 -5.55 11.87 -27.71
N VAL A 629 -4.32 12.17 -28.14
CA VAL A 629 -4.08 12.60 -29.53
C VAL A 629 -4.49 11.53 -30.55
N LYS A 630 -4.16 10.26 -30.27
CA LYS A 630 -4.55 9.13 -31.12
C LYS A 630 -6.07 9.05 -31.27
N ASP A 631 -6.80 9.23 -30.18
CA ASP A 631 -8.27 9.14 -30.19
C ASP A 631 -8.89 10.41 -30.81
N TYR A 632 -8.35 11.60 -30.51
CA TYR A 632 -8.84 12.90 -30.97
C TYR A 632 -8.81 13.03 -32.49
N GLU A 633 -7.69 12.66 -33.13
CA GLU A 633 -7.57 12.68 -34.59
C GLU A 633 -8.62 11.78 -35.26
N PHE A 634 -8.88 10.61 -34.68
CA PHE A 634 -9.89 9.68 -35.17
C PHE A 634 -11.32 10.22 -35.02
N VAL A 635 -11.68 10.73 -33.84
CA VAL A 635 -13.02 11.23 -33.54
C VAL A 635 -13.36 12.49 -34.36
N VAL A 636 -12.45 13.46 -34.43
CA VAL A 636 -12.65 14.69 -35.20
C VAL A 636 -12.83 14.38 -36.69
N ALA A 637 -12.04 13.45 -37.24
CA ALA A 637 -12.16 13.03 -38.64
C ALA A 637 -13.50 12.35 -38.95
N LYS A 638 -14.06 11.61 -37.99
CA LYS A 638 -15.25 10.79 -38.19
C LYS A 638 -16.57 11.49 -37.83
N TYR A 639 -16.59 12.38 -36.83
CA TYR A 639 -17.83 12.88 -36.23
C TYR A 639 -17.96 14.42 -36.13
N GLY A 640 -16.94 15.20 -36.54
CA GLY A 640 -17.02 16.67 -36.58
C GLY A 640 -16.59 17.38 -35.28
N LYS A 641 -17.00 18.65 -35.10
CA LYS A 641 -16.45 19.60 -34.09
C LYS A 641 -17.48 20.07 -33.03
N ASP A 642 -18.18 19.18 -32.35
CA ASP A 642 -19.07 19.56 -31.22
C ASP A 642 -18.29 19.71 -29.89
N TYR A 643 -17.37 20.67 -29.87
CA TYR A 643 -16.49 20.96 -28.72
C TYR A 643 -16.68 22.40 -28.25
N THR A 644 -16.74 22.60 -26.93
CA THR A 644 -16.75 23.94 -26.32
C THR A 644 -15.39 24.62 -26.50
N GLU A 645 -15.30 25.92 -26.19
CA GLU A 645 -13.99 26.61 -26.18
C GLU A 645 -13.04 26.01 -25.11
N GLU A 646 -13.57 25.60 -23.95
CA GLU A 646 -12.82 24.87 -22.91
C GLU A 646 -12.24 23.55 -23.46
N ASP A 647 -13.06 22.76 -24.17
CA ASP A 647 -12.63 21.50 -24.78
C ASP A 647 -11.50 21.70 -25.79
N LYS A 648 -11.59 22.75 -26.62
CA LYS A 648 -10.59 23.09 -27.63
C LYS A 648 -9.27 23.51 -26.99
N GLU A 649 -9.30 24.37 -25.98
CA GLU A 649 -8.09 24.82 -25.27
C GLU A 649 -7.35 23.64 -24.61
N ILE A 650 -8.10 22.70 -24.01
CA ILE A 650 -7.50 21.50 -23.41
C ILE A 650 -6.95 20.56 -24.50
N ALA A 651 -7.67 20.39 -25.62
CA ALA A 651 -7.20 19.57 -26.73
C ALA A 651 -5.90 20.11 -27.35
N GLU A 652 -5.82 21.42 -27.58
CA GLU A 652 -4.62 22.09 -28.10
C GLU A 652 -3.43 21.95 -27.14
N GLU A 653 -3.65 22.12 -25.83
CA GLU A 653 -2.65 21.85 -24.79
C GLU A 653 -2.12 20.40 -24.89
N PHE A 654 -3.03 19.42 -24.98
CA PHE A 654 -2.67 18.01 -25.00
C PHE A 654 -1.91 17.63 -26.27
N ILE A 655 -2.31 18.14 -27.43
CA ILE A 655 -1.61 17.96 -28.70
C ILE A 655 -0.20 18.55 -28.63
N ALA A 656 -0.05 19.75 -28.08
CA ALA A 656 1.26 20.39 -27.93
C ALA A 656 2.18 19.58 -27.00
N HIS A 657 1.66 19.07 -25.88
CA HIS A 657 2.44 18.30 -24.93
C HIS A 657 2.79 16.90 -25.45
N ALA A 658 1.89 16.24 -26.17
CA ALA A 658 2.17 14.95 -26.81
C ALA A 658 3.37 15.04 -27.77
N LYS A 659 3.44 16.10 -28.59
CA LYS A 659 4.58 16.38 -29.49
C LYS A 659 5.91 16.56 -28.74
N LEU A 660 5.89 17.06 -27.50
CA LEU A 660 7.09 17.14 -26.67
C LEU A 660 7.53 15.75 -26.20
N PHE A 661 6.58 14.92 -25.76
CA PHE A 661 6.86 13.54 -25.33
C PHE A 661 7.22 12.57 -26.47
N GLU A 662 6.92 12.90 -27.73
CA GLU A 662 7.40 12.15 -28.90
C GLU A 662 8.89 12.38 -29.17
N LYS A 663 9.40 13.57 -28.83
CA LYS A 663 10.80 13.92 -29.04
C LYS A 663 11.75 13.28 -28.03
N ALA A 664 11.26 12.92 -26.84
CA ALA A 664 12.05 12.29 -25.79
C ALA A 664 12.27 10.79 -26.05
N LYS A 665 13.54 10.39 -26.21
CA LYS A 665 13.97 9.02 -26.52
C LYS A 665 14.50 8.26 -25.32
N ASN A 666 14.92 8.95 -24.27
CA ASN A 666 15.50 8.39 -23.06
C ASN A 666 14.95 9.10 -21.80
N ASN A 667 15.35 8.63 -20.62
CA ASN A 667 14.83 9.17 -19.36
C ASN A 667 15.31 10.58 -19.03
N GLU A 668 16.52 10.97 -19.45
CA GLU A 668 17.03 12.32 -19.25
C GLU A 668 16.20 13.32 -20.05
N GLU A 669 16.01 13.04 -21.34
CA GLU A 669 15.13 13.85 -22.20
C GLU A 669 13.69 13.87 -21.69
N LEU A 670 13.18 12.74 -21.17
CA LEU A 670 11.84 12.68 -20.60
C LEU A 670 11.68 13.58 -19.37
N LYS A 671 12.69 13.60 -18.48
CA LYS A 671 12.72 14.50 -17.32
C LYS A 671 12.75 15.96 -17.75
N GLU A 672 13.53 16.29 -18.77
CA GLU A 672 13.55 17.64 -19.33
C GLU A 672 12.18 18.04 -19.92
N VAL A 673 11.45 17.11 -20.52
CA VAL A 673 10.05 17.37 -20.93
C VAL A 673 9.16 17.62 -19.71
N PHE A 674 9.22 16.77 -18.67
CA PHE A 674 8.45 17.01 -17.44
C PHE A 674 8.76 18.38 -16.83
N LYS A 675 10.04 18.75 -16.73
CA LYS A 675 10.48 20.05 -16.21
C LYS A 675 9.96 21.22 -17.05
N LYS A 676 10.00 21.12 -18.39
CA LYS A 676 9.45 22.13 -19.31
C LYS A 676 7.95 22.34 -19.13
N LEU A 677 7.23 21.30 -18.74
CA LEU A 677 5.78 21.34 -18.47
C LEU A 677 5.46 21.73 -17.01
N GLY A 678 6.47 22.05 -16.20
CA GLY A 678 6.35 22.39 -14.77
C GLY A 678 6.35 21.19 -13.81
N GLY A 679 6.24 19.97 -14.33
CA GLY A 679 6.43 18.72 -13.58
C GLY A 679 5.38 18.48 -12.48
N ALA A 680 5.77 17.65 -11.52
CA ALA A 680 5.01 17.36 -10.31
C ALA A 680 5.85 17.74 -9.10
N THR A 681 5.33 18.63 -8.25
CA THR A 681 6.05 19.17 -7.10
C THR A 681 5.28 18.86 -5.82
N ILE A 682 5.96 18.28 -4.85
CA ILE A 682 5.44 18.02 -3.51
C ILE A 682 5.64 19.27 -2.66
N TYR A 683 4.57 19.80 -2.09
CA TYR A 683 4.58 20.93 -1.16
C TYR A 683 4.33 20.42 0.25
N TYR A 684 5.34 20.53 1.10
CA TYR A 684 5.26 20.13 2.50
C TYR A 684 5.34 21.34 3.42
N ARG A 685 4.46 21.39 4.42
CA ARG A 685 4.36 22.51 5.36
C ARG A 685 5.59 22.71 6.26
N GLY A 686 6.44 21.69 6.41
CA GLY A 686 7.66 21.74 7.21
C GLY A 686 8.90 21.47 6.37
N LYS A 687 10.02 21.15 7.03
CA LYS A 687 11.29 20.78 6.37
C LYS A 687 11.26 19.37 5.80
N LEU A 688 12.08 19.07 4.79
CA LEU A 688 12.20 17.75 4.18
C LEU A 688 12.56 16.69 5.22
N GLN A 689 13.52 17.00 6.11
CA GLN A 689 13.97 16.09 7.15
C GLN A 689 12.87 15.76 8.16
N ASP A 690 11.86 16.64 8.27
CA ASP A 690 10.71 16.44 9.14
C ASP A 690 9.58 15.64 8.51
N SER A 691 9.60 15.50 7.18
CA SER A 691 8.58 14.80 6.43
C SER A 691 8.49 13.31 6.84
N PRO A 692 7.27 12.75 6.93
CA PRO A 692 7.12 11.32 7.15
C PRO A 692 7.86 10.47 6.11
N ALA A 693 7.92 10.89 4.85
CA ALA A 693 8.69 10.21 3.82
C ALA A 693 10.17 10.10 4.16
N TYR A 694 10.82 11.17 4.62
CA TYR A 694 12.22 11.14 5.03
C TYR A 694 12.46 10.24 6.25
N LYS A 695 11.66 10.42 7.31
CA LYS A 695 11.79 9.66 8.57
C LYS A 695 11.44 8.18 8.40
N LEU A 696 10.40 7.88 7.62
CA LEU A 696 9.90 6.52 7.44
C LEU A 696 10.55 5.80 6.27
N ASN A 697 10.94 6.46 5.17
CA ASN A 697 11.59 5.80 4.05
C ASN A 697 12.30 6.79 3.09
N HIS A 698 13.43 7.35 3.53
CA HIS A 698 14.21 8.29 2.70
C HIS A 698 14.68 7.69 1.37
N GLU A 699 14.87 6.38 1.28
CA GLU A 699 15.21 5.72 0.01
C GLU A 699 14.14 5.99 -1.05
N GLU A 700 12.85 5.83 -0.71
CA GLU A 700 11.76 6.06 -1.66
C GLU A 700 11.66 7.53 -2.11
N LEU A 701 12.01 8.46 -1.22
CA LEU A 701 12.12 9.88 -1.58
C LEU A 701 13.27 10.09 -2.58
N ILE A 702 14.42 9.44 -2.40
CA ILE A 702 15.52 9.47 -3.38
C ILE A 702 15.06 8.93 -4.74
N TYR A 703 14.30 7.83 -4.77
CA TYR A 703 13.74 7.29 -6.02
C TYR A 703 12.79 8.30 -6.70
N ALA A 704 11.87 8.92 -5.96
CA ALA A 704 10.95 9.91 -6.52
C ALA A 704 11.68 11.12 -7.12
N LEU A 705 12.67 11.67 -6.39
CA LEU A 705 13.53 12.75 -6.89
C LEU A 705 14.32 12.31 -8.13
N ALA A 706 14.84 11.09 -8.13
CA ALA A 706 15.55 10.51 -9.26
C ALA A 706 14.67 10.31 -10.50
N LEU A 707 13.34 10.26 -10.35
CA LEU A 707 12.36 10.18 -11.45
C LEU A 707 11.85 11.55 -11.91
N GLY A 708 12.31 12.65 -11.30
CA GLY A 708 11.97 14.01 -11.71
C GLY A 708 10.83 14.67 -10.92
N VAL A 709 10.45 14.10 -9.77
CA VAL A 709 9.58 14.78 -8.80
C VAL A 709 10.37 15.88 -8.09
N ASN A 710 9.76 17.05 -7.91
CA ASN A 710 10.34 18.13 -7.11
C ASN A 710 9.76 18.11 -5.68
N PHE A 711 10.47 18.71 -4.72
CA PHE A 711 10.02 18.85 -3.35
C PHE A 711 10.30 20.26 -2.83
N GLU A 712 9.28 20.92 -2.31
CA GLU A 712 9.33 22.26 -1.72
C GLU A 712 8.94 22.21 -0.24
N GLU A 713 9.75 22.85 0.60
CA GLU A 713 9.61 22.86 2.06
C GLU A 713 8.93 24.12 2.58
N ASN A 714 8.39 24.06 3.79
CA ASN A 714 7.82 25.20 4.52
C ASN A 714 6.64 25.88 3.80
N MET A 715 5.92 25.13 2.96
CA MET A 715 4.83 25.62 2.13
C MET A 715 3.48 25.21 2.72
N GLN A 716 2.80 26.15 3.39
CA GLN A 716 1.47 25.92 3.96
C GLN A 716 0.39 26.42 2.99
N PRO A 717 -0.48 25.56 2.44
CA PRO A 717 -1.52 25.99 1.51
C PRO A 717 -2.54 26.88 2.24
N LEU A 718 -3.00 27.92 1.56
CA LEU A 718 -4.00 28.89 2.04
C LEU A 718 -5.30 28.82 1.24
N ARG A 719 -5.20 28.85 -0.11
CA ARG A 719 -6.34 28.79 -1.02
C ARG A 719 -5.93 28.33 -2.41
N ILE A 720 -6.93 27.95 -3.20
CA ILE A 720 -6.77 27.58 -4.60
C ILE A 720 -7.46 28.63 -5.47
N ASN A 721 -6.74 29.17 -6.45
CA ASN A 721 -7.30 30.10 -7.43
C ASN A 721 -7.77 29.30 -8.65
N ASN A 722 -8.91 29.70 -9.21
CA ASN A 722 -9.49 29.08 -10.39
C ASN A 722 -9.48 30.01 -11.61
N ASP A 723 -9.44 29.41 -12.80
CA ASP A 723 -9.52 30.12 -14.07
C ASP A 723 -10.99 30.41 -14.47
N LYS A 724 -11.16 31.02 -15.66
CA LYS A 724 -12.46 31.35 -16.25
C LYS A 724 -13.41 30.15 -16.45
N TYR A 725 -12.90 28.92 -16.41
CA TYR A 725 -13.67 27.68 -16.58
C TYR A 725 -13.85 26.89 -15.26
N GLY A 726 -13.38 27.46 -14.15
CA GLY A 726 -13.44 26.84 -12.83
C GLY A 726 -12.37 25.75 -12.61
N HIS A 727 -11.33 25.70 -13.43
CA HIS A 727 -10.17 24.83 -13.24
C HIS A 727 -9.14 25.47 -12.32
N VAL A 728 -8.35 24.67 -11.60
CA VAL A 728 -7.16 25.14 -10.87
C VAL A 728 -6.28 25.96 -11.83
N GLU A 729 -5.95 27.18 -11.43
CA GLU A 729 -4.96 28.04 -12.10
C GLU A 729 -3.67 28.15 -11.26
N SER A 730 -3.82 28.29 -9.94
CA SER A 730 -2.70 28.38 -9.00
C SER A 730 -3.11 28.00 -7.58
N VAL A 731 -2.10 27.77 -6.74
CA VAL A 731 -2.25 27.55 -5.30
C VAL A 731 -1.46 28.62 -4.57
N GLU A 732 -2.08 29.24 -3.58
CA GLU A 732 -1.41 30.21 -2.71
C GLU A 732 -0.89 29.52 -1.46
N PHE A 733 0.38 29.77 -1.16
CA PHE A 733 1.07 29.23 -0.02
C PHE A 733 1.61 30.34 0.87
N ARG A 734 1.55 30.12 2.18
CA ARG A 734 2.34 30.87 3.13
C ARG A 734 3.68 30.20 3.33
N ASN A 735 4.77 30.94 3.11
CA ASN A 735 6.11 30.47 3.44
C ASN A 735 6.35 30.58 4.95
N GLN A 736 6.54 29.44 5.63
CA GLN A 736 6.72 29.41 7.08
C GLN A 736 8.11 29.86 7.56
N THR A 737 9.13 29.90 6.69
CA THR A 737 10.48 30.33 7.06
C THR A 737 10.52 31.80 7.49
N TYR A 738 9.71 32.66 6.87
CA TYR A 738 9.64 34.09 7.17
C TYR A 738 8.94 34.41 8.51
N LEU A 739 8.02 33.57 8.98
CA LEU A 739 7.40 33.70 10.31
C LEU A 739 8.41 33.54 11.45
N MET A 740 9.50 32.79 11.21
CA MET A 740 10.57 32.63 12.20
C MET A 740 11.57 33.79 12.18
N SER A 741 11.78 34.47 11.05
CA SER A 741 12.68 35.63 10.98
C SER A 741 12.01 36.94 11.43
N SER A 742 10.70 37.10 11.24
CA SER A 742 9.93 38.25 11.73
C SER A 742 9.64 38.20 13.23
N ARG A 743 9.87 37.06 13.89
CA ARG A 743 9.88 36.91 15.36
C ARG A 743 11.30 36.99 15.94
N GLY A 744 12.11 37.91 15.42
CA GLY A 744 13.40 38.25 16.01
C GLY A 744 13.24 38.91 17.39
N LEU A 745 13.75 38.23 18.42
CA LEU A 745 14.20 38.75 19.72
C LEU A 745 13.19 39.56 20.56
N THR A 746 12.47 38.87 21.45
CA THR A 746 12.55 39.21 22.87
C THR A 746 12.87 37.96 23.67
N THR A 747 14.07 37.95 24.23
CA THR A 747 14.49 37.01 25.27
C THR A 747 13.55 37.12 26.48
N GLY A 748 13.04 35.98 26.92
CA GLY A 748 12.56 35.80 28.29
C GLY A 748 11.08 36.08 28.54
N SER A 749 10.22 35.10 28.28
CA SER A 749 9.21 34.63 29.26
C SER A 749 8.43 33.44 28.69
N ARG A 750 8.68 32.26 29.24
CA ARG A 750 7.83 31.08 29.04
C ARG A 750 6.49 31.33 29.72
N LYS A 751 5.41 31.45 28.95
CA LYS A 751 4.06 31.10 29.41
C LYS A 751 3.60 29.84 28.68
N SER A 752 3.16 28.89 29.50
CA SER A 752 2.61 27.58 29.18
C SER A 752 1.51 27.66 28.11
N ALA A 753 1.65 26.89 27.03
CA ALA A 753 0.58 26.66 26.07
C ALA A 753 -0.34 25.54 26.58
N THR A 754 -1.22 25.92 27.51
CA THR A 754 -2.52 25.28 27.73
C THR A 754 -3.57 26.27 27.25
N ALA A 755 -4.37 25.87 26.27
CA ALA A 755 -5.50 26.59 25.69
C ALA A 755 -5.18 27.97 25.07
N LEU A 756 -5.45 28.13 23.78
CA LEU A 756 -5.64 29.47 23.19
C LEU A 756 -6.80 29.42 22.20
N GLN A 757 -7.97 29.67 22.79
CA GLN A 757 -9.14 30.24 22.17
C GLN A 757 -9.04 31.76 22.40
N PHE A 758 -9.39 32.56 21.38
CA PHE A 758 -9.50 34.04 21.33
C PHE A 758 -8.17 34.82 21.37
N VAL A 759 -7.96 35.87 20.56
CA VAL A 759 -8.83 37.04 20.33
C VAL A 759 -8.68 37.60 18.91
N ASP A 760 -9.82 37.75 18.22
CA ASP A 760 -10.05 38.78 17.20
C ASP A 760 -9.85 40.16 17.80
N LEU A 761 -8.92 40.95 17.25
CA LEU A 761 -8.93 42.42 17.19
C LEU A 761 -7.53 42.87 16.78
N LEU A 762 -7.38 43.30 15.52
CA LEU A 762 -6.55 44.43 15.08
C LEU A 762 -6.77 44.64 13.57
N ASP A 763 -7.26 45.83 13.25
CA ASP A 763 -7.47 46.52 11.97
C ASP A 763 -7.44 45.76 10.62
N PRO A 764 -8.44 46.00 9.74
CA PRO A 764 -8.34 45.64 8.33
C PRO A 764 -7.32 46.57 7.65
N VAL A 765 -6.73 46.12 6.55
CA VAL A 765 -5.82 46.91 5.67
C VAL A 765 -4.33 46.88 6.05
N VAL A 766 -3.72 45.70 6.19
CA VAL A 766 -2.46 45.36 5.48
C VAL A 766 -2.38 43.83 5.32
N LYS A 767 -2.63 43.29 4.12
CA LYS A 767 -2.29 41.88 3.82
C LYS A 767 -0.76 41.72 3.96
N PRO A 768 -0.24 40.71 4.69
CA PRO A 768 1.19 40.42 4.66
C PRO A 768 1.61 40.17 3.20
N ARG A 769 2.72 40.77 2.76
CA ARG A 769 3.21 40.78 1.36
C ARG A 769 3.83 39.45 0.89
N ASP A 770 3.66 38.35 1.63
CA ASP A 770 4.55 37.18 1.58
C ASP A 770 3.89 35.87 1.14
N ASP A 771 2.67 35.92 0.60
CA ASP A 771 2.01 34.74 0.05
C ASP A 771 2.61 34.40 -1.34
N ILE A 772 3.05 33.16 -1.51
CA ILE A 772 3.65 32.66 -2.75
C ILE A 772 2.54 32.04 -3.60
N ILE A 773 2.39 32.56 -4.82
CA ILE A 773 1.46 32.00 -5.79
C ILE A 773 2.20 31.04 -6.72
N VAL A 774 1.81 29.76 -6.68
CA VAL A 774 2.38 28.70 -7.51
C VAL A 774 1.38 28.33 -8.60
N LYS A 775 1.77 28.42 -9.87
CA LYS A 775 0.93 27.94 -10.97
C LYS A 775 0.77 26.43 -10.93
N ALA A 776 -0.47 25.96 -11.03
CA ALA A 776 -0.81 24.55 -11.10
C ALA A 776 -2.13 24.39 -11.86
N LYS A 777 -2.29 23.29 -12.59
CA LYS A 777 -3.56 22.91 -13.22
C LYS A 777 -4.19 21.66 -12.60
N THR A 778 -3.46 21.00 -11.71
CA THR A 778 -3.94 19.86 -10.94
C THR A 778 -3.35 19.91 -9.54
N VAL A 779 -4.18 19.69 -8.53
CA VAL A 779 -3.78 19.61 -7.12
C VAL A 779 -4.16 18.24 -6.57
N ILE A 780 -3.20 17.52 -6.00
CA ILE A 780 -3.44 16.24 -5.35
C ILE A 780 -3.22 16.36 -3.84
N MET A 781 -4.28 16.14 -3.06
CA MET A 781 -4.29 16.25 -1.60
C MET A 781 -3.89 14.91 -0.96
N ALA A 782 -2.69 14.83 -0.39
CA ALA A 782 -2.11 13.65 0.25
C ALA A 782 -1.92 13.88 1.77
N ILE A 783 -2.98 14.30 2.45
CA ILE A 783 -2.95 14.83 3.82
C ILE A 783 -3.38 13.85 4.92
N GLY A 784 -3.50 12.56 4.58
CA GLY A 784 -3.89 11.49 5.50
C GLY A 784 -5.39 11.19 5.52
N ILE A 785 -5.77 10.28 6.41
CA ILE A 785 -7.11 9.72 6.53
C ILE A 785 -7.59 9.90 7.97
N GLU A 786 -8.88 10.15 8.16
CA GLU A 786 -9.54 10.21 9.47
C GLU A 786 -10.00 8.83 9.91
N ASN A 787 -9.61 8.43 11.12
CA ASN A 787 -10.09 7.23 11.79
C ASN A 787 -11.22 7.62 12.75
N ASN A 788 -12.46 7.46 12.31
CA ASN A 788 -13.67 7.77 13.08
C ASN A 788 -14.38 6.50 13.55
N THR A 789 -13.66 5.39 13.70
CA THR A 789 -14.24 4.09 14.08
C THR A 789 -14.34 3.99 15.59
N GLU A 790 -15.56 3.78 16.10
CA GLU A 790 -15.77 3.36 17.49
C GLU A 790 -15.42 1.87 17.64
N PHE A 791 -14.64 1.55 18.67
CA PHE A 791 -14.15 0.20 18.92
C PHE A 791 -14.97 -0.47 20.03
N ASP A 792 -15.62 -1.59 19.71
CA ASP A 792 -16.21 -2.52 20.69
C ASP A 792 -15.33 -3.79 20.69
N GLU A 793 -14.23 -3.73 21.45
CA GLU A 793 -13.24 -4.82 21.53
C GLU A 793 -13.78 -6.06 22.28
N ASP A 794 -14.86 -5.90 23.05
CA ASP A 794 -15.52 -7.01 23.74
C ASP A 794 -16.27 -7.90 22.76
N LYS A 795 -16.84 -7.33 21.69
CA LYS A 795 -17.57 -8.08 20.66
C LYS A 795 -16.73 -8.38 19.43
N TYR A 796 -15.94 -7.43 18.96
CA TYR A 796 -15.23 -7.51 17.68
C TYR A 796 -13.71 -7.45 17.85
N SER A 797 -13.00 -7.62 16.75
CA SER A 797 -11.54 -7.41 16.74
C SER A 797 -11.14 -6.56 15.55
N TYR A 798 -10.11 -5.72 15.72
CA TYR A 798 -9.72 -4.72 14.74
C TYR A 798 -8.25 -4.88 14.39
N PHE A 799 -7.96 -4.94 13.10
CA PHE A 799 -6.64 -5.26 12.58
C PHE A 799 -6.19 -4.29 11.48
N GLY A 800 -4.87 -4.20 11.29
CA GLY A 800 -4.27 -3.33 10.27
C GLY A 800 -4.38 -1.86 10.65
N ASP A 801 -4.70 -1.00 9.68
CA ASP A 801 -4.83 0.44 9.92
C ASP A 801 -6.03 0.83 10.80
N CYS A 802 -6.97 -0.09 11.01
CA CYS A 802 -8.02 0.06 12.04
C CYS A 802 -7.41 0.13 13.44
N ASN A 803 -6.23 -0.46 13.66
CA ASN A 803 -5.54 -0.42 14.95
C ASN A 803 -4.45 0.68 14.93
N PRO A 804 -4.62 1.79 15.68
CA PRO A 804 -3.68 2.92 15.64
C PRO A 804 -2.24 2.55 15.99
N LYS A 805 -2.01 1.49 16.79
CA LYS A 805 -0.67 1.02 17.16
C LYS A 805 0.11 0.44 15.97
N TYR A 806 -0.61 -0.10 14.99
CA TYR A 806 -0.04 -0.83 13.85
C TYR A 806 -0.27 -0.12 12.51
N SER A 807 -0.77 1.12 12.52
CA SER A 807 -1.10 1.85 11.31
C SER A 807 0.12 2.35 10.53
N GLY A 808 -0.08 2.56 9.22
CA GLY A 808 0.84 3.31 8.36
C GLY A 808 1.94 2.50 7.67
N SER A 809 1.89 1.16 7.72
CA SER A 809 2.74 0.31 6.84
C SER A 809 2.20 -1.11 6.72
N VAL A 810 2.46 -1.75 5.58
CA VAL A 810 2.05 -3.14 5.30
C VAL A 810 2.58 -4.10 6.38
N VAL A 811 3.89 -4.04 6.68
CA VAL A 811 4.52 -4.97 7.65
C VAL A 811 3.94 -4.85 9.06
N LYS A 812 3.53 -3.66 9.50
CA LYS A 812 2.86 -3.49 10.80
C LYS A 812 1.45 -4.06 10.79
N ALA A 813 0.72 -3.94 9.69
CA ALA A 813 -0.60 -4.57 9.54
C ALA A 813 -0.50 -6.11 9.61
N LEU A 814 0.50 -6.71 8.95
CA LEU A 814 0.78 -8.14 9.07
C LEU A 814 1.15 -8.54 10.51
N ALA A 815 1.99 -7.74 11.17
CA ALA A 815 2.38 -7.96 12.56
C ALA A 815 1.18 -7.88 13.51
N ASN A 816 0.23 -7.01 13.26
CA ASN A 816 -1.00 -6.94 14.05
C ASN A 816 -1.80 -8.24 13.96
N SER A 817 -1.95 -8.80 12.76
CA SER A 817 -2.64 -10.07 12.55
C SER A 817 -1.91 -11.22 13.24
N LYS A 818 -0.57 -11.28 13.11
CA LYS A 818 0.29 -12.25 13.80
C LYS A 818 0.19 -12.17 15.32
N ASP A 819 0.23 -10.96 15.88
CA ASP A 819 0.21 -10.76 17.33
C ASP A 819 -1.20 -10.96 17.92
N GLY A 820 -2.25 -10.69 17.14
CA GLY A 820 -3.62 -10.59 17.64
C GLY A 820 -4.52 -11.81 17.42
N TYR A 821 -4.22 -12.70 16.47
CA TYR A 821 -5.14 -13.81 16.14
C TYR A 821 -5.37 -14.79 17.32
N GLU A 822 -4.38 -14.98 18.20
CA GLU A 822 -4.54 -15.85 19.38
C GLU A 822 -5.56 -15.30 20.40
N ALA A 823 -5.83 -13.99 20.40
CA ALA A 823 -6.89 -13.43 21.22
C ALA A 823 -8.28 -13.94 20.78
N ILE A 824 -8.50 -14.05 19.46
CA ILE A 824 -9.71 -14.66 18.89
C ILE A 824 -9.79 -16.14 19.28
N ASN A 825 -8.70 -16.89 19.12
CA ASN A 825 -8.65 -18.31 19.50
C ASN A 825 -9.06 -18.53 20.96
N LYS A 826 -8.51 -17.74 21.88
CA LYS A 826 -8.83 -17.82 23.32
C LYS A 826 -10.28 -17.48 23.61
N LYS A 827 -10.83 -16.47 22.93
CA LYS A 827 -12.24 -16.07 23.07
C LYS A 827 -13.20 -17.19 22.64
N LEU A 828 -12.84 -17.92 21.58
CA LEU A 828 -13.67 -19.00 21.04
C LEU A 828 -13.50 -20.33 21.80
N ALA A 829 -12.36 -20.59 22.43
CA ALA A 829 -12.02 -21.91 22.99
C ALA A 829 -13.04 -22.51 23.97
N ASN A 830 -13.85 -21.69 24.65
CA ASN A 830 -14.82 -22.13 25.66
C ASN A 830 -16.28 -22.15 25.16
N ASN A 831 -16.51 -21.85 23.89
CA ASN A 831 -17.86 -21.79 23.32
C ASN A 831 -18.15 -23.03 22.46
N ASN A 832 -19.37 -23.12 21.93
CA ASN A 832 -19.71 -24.07 20.88
C ASN A 832 -19.91 -23.30 19.58
N PRO A 833 -19.53 -23.86 18.41
CA PRO A 833 -19.82 -23.23 17.13
C PRO A 833 -21.32 -22.93 16.96
N ASN A 834 -21.63 -21.72 16.49
CA ASN A 834 -22.99 -21.23 16.27
C ASN A 834 -23.68 -22.02 15.17
N PHE A 835 -23.00 -22.27 14.05
CA PHE A 835 -23.51 -23.09 12.95
C PHE A 835 -23.39 -24.58 13.26
N LYS A 836 -24.48 -25.36 13.08
CA LYS A 836 -24.53 -26.79 13.41
C LYS A 836 -24.24 -27.73 12.23
N GLY A 837 -24.23 -27.23 11.00
CA GLY A 837 -23.94 -28.01 9.80
C GLY A 837 -22.44 -28.03 9.45
N ASP A 838 -22.11 -28.69 8.33
CA ASP A 838 -20.77 -28.62 7.76
C ASP A 838 -20.49 -27.27 7.04
N TYR A 839 -19.21 -26.98 6.83
CA TYR A 839 -18.79 -25.72 6.19
C TYR A 839 -19.31 -25.60 4.74
N LYS A 840 -19.52 -26.70 4.03
CA LYS A 840 -20.01 -26.67 2.65
C LYS A 840 -21.46 -26.17 2.58
N ASN A 841 -22.31 -26.60 3.51
CA ASN A 841 -23.68 -26.13 3.64
C ASN A 841 -23.73 -24.67 4.10
N PHE A 842 -22.82 -24.26 5.00
CA PHE A 842 -22.66 -22.85 5.38
C PHE A 842 -22.31 -21.97 4.16
N VAL A 843 -21.31 -22.36 3.37
CA VAL A 843 -20.94 -21.63 2.14
C VAL A 843 -22.08 -21.61 1.13
N LYS A 844 -22.84 -22.71 0.96
CA LYS A 844 -24.00 -22.74 0.08
C LYS A 844 -25.06 -21.72 0.50
N GLN A 845 -25.39 -21.66 1.80
CA GLN A 845 -26.31 -20.66 2.35
C GLN A 845 -25.84 -19.24 2.06
N LEU A 846 -24.54 -18.96 2.23
CA LEU A 846 -23.97 -17.64 1.93
C LEU A 846 -23.95 -17.33 0.43
N ASP A 847 -23.64 -18.31 -0.43
CA ASP A 847 -23.66 -18.17 -1.89
C ASP A 847 -25.06 -17.77 -2.37
N ASP A 848 -26.11 -18.40 -1.86
CA ASP A 848 -27.50 -18.10 -2.20
C ASP A 848 -27.92 -16.67 -1.75
N LEU A 849 -27.33 -16.16 -0.68
CA LEU A 849 -27.71 -14.88 -0.05
C LEU A 849 -26.88 -13.67 -0.52
N LEU A 850 -25.61 -13.87 -0.86
CA LEU A 850 -24.63 -12.80 -1.11
C LEU A 850 -24.20 -12.68 -2.57
N ILE A 851 -24.37 -13.72 -3.40
CA ILE A 851 -24.01 -13.63 -4.82
C ILE A 851 -25.12 -12.93 -5.59
N SER A 852 -24.75 -11.85 -6.27
CA SER A 852 -25.67 -11.10 -7.13
C SER A 852 -25.60 -11.60 -8.57
N LYS A 853 -26.77 -11.81 -9.19
CA LYS A 853 -26.90 -12.27 -10.58
C LYS A 853 -27.95 -11.48 -11.33
N VAL A 854 -27.75 -11.28 -12.62
CA VAL A 854 -28.77 -10.73 -13.50
C VAL A 854 -29.93 -11.71 -13.59
N HIS A 855 -31.13 -11.26 -13.25
CA HIS A 855 -32.35 -12.05 -13.36
C HIS A 855 -32.98 -11.86 -14.74
N LYS A 856 -33.13 -10.61 -15.21
CA LYS A 856 -33.61 -10.31 -16.56
C LYS A 856 -33.33 -8.87 -16.98
N ILE A 857 -33.44 -8.62 -18.28
CA ILE A 857 -33.39 -7.28 -18.88
C ILE A 857 -34.65 -7.08 -19.73
N ASN A 858 -35.41 -6.02 -19.46
CA ASN A 858 -36.60 -5.67 -20.25
C ASN A 858 -36.35 -4.36 -20.99
N ILE A 859 -36.37 -4.37 -22.33
CA ILE A 859 -36.23 -3.16 -23.13
C ILE A 859 -37.53 -2.36 -23.07
N LEU A 860 -37.48 -1.13 -22.56
CA LEU A 860 -38.65 -0.25 -22.40
C LEU A 860 -38.76 0.78 -23.52
N GLY A 861 -37.64 1.07 -24.18
CA GLY A 861 -37.54 1.93 -25.36
C GLY A 861 -36.11 1.99 -25.89
N ASP A 862 -35.85 2.82 -26.89
CA ASP A 862 -34.54 2.88 -27.57
C ASP A 862 -33.37 3.16 -26.60
N LYS A 863 -33.60 4.06 -25.64
CA LYS A 863 -32.60 4.52 -24.67
C LYS A 863 -32.92 4.17 -23.22
N ILE A 864 -33.92 3.32 -22.98
CA ILE A 864 -34.37 3.00 -21.62
C ILE A 864 -34.64 1.51 -21.52
N PHE A 865 -34.14 0.88 -20.47
CA PHE A 865 -34.41 -0.53 -20.18
C PHE A 865 -34.43 -0.76 -18.67
N GLU A 866 -35.13 -1.80 -18.26
CA GLU A 866 -35.14 -2.31 -16.89
C GLU A 866 -34.07 -3.40 -16.76
N LEU A 867 -33.23 -3.30 -15.73
CA LEU A 867 -32.30 -4.34 -15.30
C LEU A 867 -32.76 -4.87 -13.94
N VAL A 868 -33.10 -6.16 -13.88
CA VAL A 868 -33.50 -6.82 -12.63
C VAL A 868 -32.36 -7.72 -12.16
N ILE A 869 -31.94 -7.55 -10.91
CA ILE A 869 -30.85 -8.31 -10.29
C ILE A 869 -31.39 -9.09 -9.09
N HIS A 870 -31.08 -10.38 -9.03
CA HIS A 870 -31.30 -11.22 -7.85
C HIS A 870 -30.15 -11.02 -6.86
N SER A 871 -30.44 -10.45 -5.69
CA SER A 871 -29.50 -10.20 -4.59
C SER A 871 -30.22 -10.16 -3.23
N PRO A 872 -30.45 -11.31 -2.59
CA PRO A 872 -31.41 -11.43 -1.48
C PRO A 872 -31.11 -10.58 -0.24
N LEU A 873 -29.88 -10.63 0.30
CA LEU A 873 -29.55 -9.84 1.50
C LEU A 873 -29.46 -8.34 1.19
N ALA A 874 -28.94 -7.98 0.01
CA ALA A 874 -28.93 -6.60 -0.44
C ALA A 874 -30.35 -6.04 -0.55
N ALA A 875 -31.29 -6.84 -1.06
CA ALA A 875 -32.69 -6.45 -1.19
C ALA A 875 -33.36 -6.23 0.19
N ARG A 876 -33.13 -7.15 1.13
CA ARG A 876 -33.66 -7.05 2.51
C ARG A 876 -33.12 -5.84 3.27
N ASN A 877 -31.88 -5.44 3.01
CA ASN A 877 -31.21 -4.36 3.72
C ASN A 877 -31.49 -2.98 3.12
N PHE A 878 -32.06 -2.91 1.91
CA PHE A 878 -32.43 -1.67 1.25
C PHE A 878 -33.47 -0.87 2.03
N LYS A 879 -33.26 0.45 2.11
CA LYS A 879 -34.26 1.41 2.56
C LYS A 879 -34.45 2.51 1.51
N PRO A 880 -35.68 3.07 1.37
CA PRO A 880 -35.95 4.13 0.42
C PRO A 880 -34.96 5.29 0.50
N GLY A 881 -34.61 5.82 -0.68
CA GLY A 881 -33.62 6.87 -0.84
C GLY A 881 -32.20 6.38 -1.05
N GLN A 882 -31.85 5.13 -0.73
CA GLN A 882 -30.52 4.56 -0.96
C GLN A 882 -30.28 4.13 -2.41
N PHE A 883 -29.03 3.81 -2.76
CA PHE A 883 -28.63 3.38 -4.11
C PHE A 883 -27.61 2.24 -4.07
N PHE A 884 -27.35 1.61 -5.22
CA PHE A 884 -26.38 0.52 -5.35
C PHE A 884 -25.26 0.86 -6.33
N ARG A 885 -24.10 0.22 -6.15
CA ARG A 885 -22.98 0.26 -7.10
C ARG A 885 -22.97 -1.00 -7.95
N LEU A 886 -23.08 -0.85 -9.26
CA LEU A 886 -23.03 -1.95 -10.23
C LEU A 886 -21.69 -2.02 -10.97
N GLN A 887 -21.13 -3.23 -11.12
CA GLN A 887 -20.03 -3.54 -12.04
C GLN A 887 -20.14 -4.97 -12.62
N ASN A 888 -19.41 -5.26 -13.71
CA ASN A 888 -19.29 -6.59 -14.31
C ASN A 888 -17.87 -7.20 -14.16
N TYR A 889 -17.72 -8.47 -14.53
CA TYR A 889 -16.47 -9.24 -14.48
C TYR A 889 -15.85 -9.50 -15.85
N SER A 890 -16.18 -8.70 -16.88
CA SER A 890 -15.64 -8.90 -18.23
C SER A 890 -14.10 -8.97 -18.22
N ASN A 891 -13.54 -9.99 -18.86
CA ASN A 891 -12.10 -10.09 -19.11
C ASN A 891 -11.66 -9.22 -20.31
N ASP A 892 -12.61 -8.82 -21.15
CA ASP A 892 -12.40 -7.84 -22.23
C ASP A 892 -12.52 -6.43 -21.66
N ILE A 893 -11.41 -5.69 -21.69
CA ILE A 893 -11.33 -4.33 -21.14
C ILE A 893 -12.29 -3.34 -21.81
N THR A 894 -12.63 -3.58 -23.08
CA THR A 894 -13.55 -2.71 -23.83
C THR A 894 -14.98 -2.84 -23.35
N LYS A 895 -15.31 -4.00 -22.76
CA LYS A 895 -16.62 -4.36 -22.19
C LYS A 895 -16.68 -4.23 -20.67
N LEU A 896 -15.60 -3.82 -20.01
CA LEU A 896 -15.61 -3.51 -18.58
C LEU A 896 -16.37 -2.20 -18.34
N ILE A 897 -17.33 -2.23 -17.41
CA ILE A 897 -18.03 -1.02 -16.99
C ILE A 897 -17.31 -0.32 -15.85
N GLU A 898 -17.27 1.01 -15.91
CA GLU A 898 -16.97 1.83 -14.73
C GLU A 898 -18.04 1.58 -13.65
N PRO A 899 -17.74 1.83 -12.36
CA PRO A 899 -18.75 1.80 -11.30
C PRO A 899 -19.95 2.70 -11.63
N ILE A 900 -21.16 2.13 -11.67
CA ILE A 900 -22.39 2.88 -11.91
C ILE A 900 -23.19 2.94 -10.61
N ALA A 901 -23.62 4.14 -10.20
CA ALA A 901 -24.58 4.32 -9.11
C ALA A 901 -26.00 4.18 -9.68
N LEU A 902 -26.79 3.27 -9.11
CA LEU A 902 -28.14 2.96 -9.56
C LEU A 902 -29.15 3.15 -8.43
N SER A 903 -30.15 3.98 -8.69
CA SER A 903 -31.33 4.13 -7.84
C SER A 903 -32.30 2.99 -8.07
N VAL A 904 -32.94 2.51 -7.00
CA VAL A 904 -33.89 1.41 -7.08
C VAL A 904 -35.24 1.89 -7.60
N ALA A 905 -35.74 1.23 -8.64
CA ALA A 905 -37.07 1.48 -9.18
C ALA A 905 -38.13 0.68 -8.41
N ASP A 906 -37.92 -0.63 -8.24
CA ASP A 906 -38.77 -1.52 -7.47
C ASP A 906 -37.96 -2.61 -6.76
N ILE A 907 -38.56 -3.21 -5.73
CA ILE A 907 -37.90 -4.23 -4.92
C ILE A 907 -38.89 -5.30 -4.43
N ASP A 908 -38.55 -6.56 -4.68
CA ASP A 908 -39.23 -7.73 -4.13
C ASP A 908 -38.31 -8.40 -3.11
N ILE A 909 -38.63 -8.20 -1.82
CA ILE A 909 -37.85 -8.73 -0.69
C ILE A 909 -38.00 -10.25 -0.57
N GLU A 910 -39.15 -10.80 -0.93
CA GLU A 910 -39.44 -12.24 -0.80
C GLU A 910 -38.63 -13.03 -1.83
N SER A 911 -38.67 -12.59 -3.09
CA SER A 911 -37.90 -13.21 -4.18
C SER A 911 -36.45 -12.73 -4.25
N GLY A 912 -36.07 -11.71 -3.47
CA GLY A 912 -34.72 -11.13 -3.46
C GLY A 912 -34.36 -10.38 -4.75
N LEU A 913 -35.34 -9.79 -5.43
CA LEU A 913 -35.16 -9.09 -6.71
C LEU A 913 -35.12 -7.57 -6.52
N ILE A 914 -34.17 -6.92 -7.18
CA ILE A 914 -34.03 -5.46 -7.20
C ILE A 914 -34.11 -5.00 -8.66
N SER A 915 -35.04 -4.10 -8.96
CA SER A 915 -35.23 -3.54 -10.29
C SER A 915 -34.60 -2.15 -10.39
N PHE A 916 -33.90 -1.90 -11.50
CA PHE A 916 -33.27 -0.64 -11.85
C PHE A 916 -33.74 -0.21 -13.24
N ILE A 917 -34.13 1.05 -13.39
CA ILE A 917 -34.35 1.65 -14.70
C ILE A 917 -33.05 2.33 -15.14
N ILE A 918 -32.53 1.93 -16.30
CA ILE A 918 -31.26 2.41 -16.82
C ILE A 918 -31.50 3.22 -18.09
N TYR A 919 -31.01 4.45 -18.07
CA TYR A 919 -30.95 5.34 -19.23
C TYR A 919 -29.61 5.14 -19.96
N ASP A 920 -29.70 4.84 -21.25
CA ASP A 920 -28.55 4.62 -22.12
C ASP A 920 -27.93 5.96 -22.56
N ILE A 921 -27.08 6.52 -21.71
CA ILE A 921 -26.51 7.87 -21.87
C ILE A 921 -24.99 7.88 -22.06
N GLY A 922 -24.30 6.80 -21.69
CA GLY A 922 -22.86 6.64 -21.81
C GLY A 922 -22.42 5.18 -21.94
N LYS A 923 -21.14 4.97 -22.24
CA LYS A 923 -20.60 3.64 -22.60
C LYS A 923 -20.86 2.57 -21.54
N SER A 924 -20.66 2.87 -20.26
CA SER A 924 -20.90 1.92 -19.16
C SER A 924 -22.37 1.51 -19.06
N THR A 925 -23.32 2.44 -19.21
CA THR A 925 -24.76 2.12 -19.21
C THR A 925 -25.19 1.37 -20.47
N SER A 926 -24.59 1.65 -21.63
CA SER A 926 -24.85 0.90 -22.87
C SER A 926 -24.42 -0.56 -22.74
N LEU A 927 -23.25 -0.80 -22.13
CA LEU A 927 -22.69 -2.14 -21.93
C LEU A 927 -23.54 -3.02 -21.00
N CYS A 928 -24.35 -2.43 -20.10
CA CYS A 928 -25.29 -3.19 -19.27
C CYS A 928 -26.35 -3.95 -20.10
N LYS A 929 -26.68 -3.49 -21.32
CA LYS A 929 -27.59 -4.21 -22.24
C LYS A 929 -27.00 -5.54 -22.74
N LEU A 930 -25.68 -5.72 -22.61
CA LEU A 930 -24.98 -6.93 -23.06
C LEU A 930 -24.94 -8.03 -21.99
N PHE A 931 -25.47 -7.78 -20.79
CA PHE A 931 -25.49 -8.82 -19.76
C PHE A 931 -26.44 -9.95 -20.14
N SER A 932 -26.09 -11.15 -19.69
CA SER A 932 -26.91 -12.35 -19.88
C SER A 932 -27.69 -12.69 -18.60
N GLU A 933 -28.83 -13.38 -18.75
CA GLU A 933 -29.52 -13.99 -17.63
C GLU A 933 -28.58 -14.93 -16.85
N ASP A 934 -28.73 -14.97 -15.54
CA ASP A 934 -27.86 -15.66 -14.57
C ASP A 934 -26.39 -15.20 -14.52
N GLU A 935 -25.99 -14.18 -15.27
CA GLU A 935 -24.63 -13.63 -15.22
C GLU A 935 -24.32 -13.04 -13.83
N LYS A 936 -23.20 -13.47 -13.23
CA LYS A 936 -22.71 -12.90 -11.96
C LYS A 936 -22.33 -11.44 -12.17
N VAL A 937 -22.81 -10.56 -11.30
CA VAL A 937 -22.46 -9.13 -11.28
C VAL A 937 -22.01 -8.71 -9.88
N VAL A 938 -21.33 -7.56 -9.80
CA VAL A 938 -20.99 -6.91 -8.54
C VAL A 938 -22.11 -5.94 -8.23
N LEU A 939 -22.83 -6.14 -7.12
CA LEU A 939 -23.83 -5.21 -6.62
C LEU A 939 -23.53 -4.85 -5.17
N MET A 940 -22.75 -3.78 -4.98
CA MET A 940 -22.38 -3.32 -3.63
C MET A 940 -23.38 -2.30 -3.12
N GLY A 941 -23.90 -2.52 -1.91
CA GLY A 941 -24.88 -1.65 -1.29
C GLY A 941 -25.90 -2.42 -0.45
N PRO A 942 -26.96 -1.75 0.03
CA PRO A 942 -27.32 -0.35 -0.27
C PRO A 942 -26.32 0.65 0.32
N SER A 943 -26.00 1.68 -0.46
CA SER A 943 -25.15 2.81 -0.06
C SER A 943 -25.96 4.10 0.07
N GLY A 944 -25.33 5.13 0.63
CA GLY A 944 -26.01 6.35 1.00
C GLY A 944 -26.85 6.23 2.28
N MET A 945 -27.37 7.37 2.74
CA MET A 945 -28.26 7.43 3.90
C MET A 945 -29.70 7.20 3.44
N PRO A 946 -30.50 6.40 4.17
CA PRO A 946 -31.94 6.32 3.92
C PRO A 946 -32.58 7.71 4.00
N LEU A 947 -33.55 7.98 3.12
CA LEU A 947 -34.32 9.21 3.20
C LEU A 947 -35.34 9.10 4.34
N GLU A 948 -35.50 10.17 5.10
CA GLU A 948 -36.55 10.25 6.10
C GLU A 948 -37.92 10.30 5.40
N ILE A 949 -38.79 9.35 5.75
CA ILE A 949 -40.17 9.26 5.24
C ILE A 949 -41.10 9.84 6.32
N PRO A 950 -41.60 11.09 6.16
CA PRO A 950 -42.50 11.70 7.14
C PRO A 950 -43.90 11.06 7.06
N SER A 951 -44.82 11.43 7.96
CA SER A 951 -46.21 10.97 7.93
C SER A 951 -47.19 12.14 7.98
N ASN A 952 -48.37 11.96 7.37
CA ASN A 952 -49.45 12.96 7.33
C ASN A 952 -49.02 14.32 6.73
N LYS A 953 -48.14 14.28 5.72
CA LYS A 953 -47.66 15.46 4.99
C LYS A 953 -48.16 15.49 3.55
N ARG A 954 -48.25 16.69 2.97
CA ARG A 954 -48.44 16.90 1.53
C ARG A 954 -47.08 17.00 0.86
N ILE A 955 -46.76 16.05 -0.01
CA ILE A 955 -45.43 15.86 -0.58
C ILE A 955 -45.48 15.94 -2.10
N VAL A 956 -44.59 16.72 -2.69
CA VAL A 956 -44.37 16.75 -4.14
C VAL A 956 -43.10 15.97 -4.44
N VAL A 957 -43.16 15.02 -5.38
CA VAL A 957 -41.99 14.32 -5.92
C VAL A 957 -41.83 14.72 -7.39
N ILE A 958 -40.64 15.22 -7.71
CA ILE A 958 -40.25 15.63 -9.06
C ILE A 958 -39.16 14.68 -9.52
N ASP A 959 -39.50 13.82 -10.46
CA ASP A 959 -38.62 12.75 -10.95
C ASP A 959 -38.97 12.45 -12.41
N THR A 960 -38.16 11.66 -13.09
CA THR A 960 -38.47 11.09 -14.41
C THR A 960 -39.34 9.84 -14.30
N GLU A 961 -39.38 9.20 -13.13
CA GLU A 961 -40.06 7.91 -12.92
C GLU A 961 -41.28 8.04 -11.98
N PRO A 962 -42.52 7.90 -12.48
CA PRO A 962 -43.74 8.06 -11.68
C PRO A 962 -43.99 6.93 -10.68
N ASN A 963 -43.36 5.77 -10.89
CA ASN A 963 -43.59 4.54 -10.14
C ASN A 963 -42.28 4.01 -9.55
N ASN A 964 -41.62 4.81 -8.72
CA ASN A 964 -40.44 4.37 -7.97
C ASN A 964 -40.78 3.99 -6.52
N ILE A 965 -39.90 3.20 -5.90
CA ILE A 965 -40.07 2.68 -4.54
C ILE A 965 -40.21 3.79 -3.48
N LEU A 966 -39.64 4.97 -3.74
CA LEU A 966 -39.74 6.11 -2.84
C LEU A 966 -41.18 6.65 -2.78
N ILE A 967 -41.83 6.83 -3.94
CA ILE A 967 -43.23 7.31 -4.01
C ILE A 967 -44.16 6.33 -3.28
N LYS A 968 -43.94 5.02 -3.46
CA LYS A 968 -44.69 3.98 -2.75
C LYS A 968 -44.51 4.10 -1.23
N ALA A 969 -43.27 4.17 -0.76
CA ALA A 969 -42.97 4.31 0.67
C ALA A 969 -43.57 5.59 1.29
N LEU A 970 -43.58 6.71 0.54
CA LEU A 970 -44.22 7.95 0.99
C LEU A 970 -45.73 7.78 1.12
N LYS A 971 -46.41 7.15 0.15
CA LYS A 971 -47.86 6.89 0.20
C LYS A 971 -48.23 5.94 1.33
N ASP A 972 -47.46 4.86 1.52
CA ASP A 972 -47.69 3.85 2.55
C ASP A 972 -47.59 4.43 3.97
N ASN A 973 -46.88 5.56 4.16
CA ASN A 973 -46.78 6.27 5.43
C ASN A 973 -47.83 7.39 5.61
N ASN A 974 -49.00 7.27 4.96
CA ASN A 974 -50.14 8.19 5.05
C ASN A 974 -49.84 9.64 4.59
N ASN A 975 -49.03 9.82 3.55
CA ASN A 975 -48.82 11.13 2.95
C ASN A 975 -49.71 11.35 1.71
N GLU A 976 -50.09 12.60 1.45
CA GLU A 976 -50.68 13.01 0.18
C GLU A 976 -49.54 13.28 -0.82
N VAL A 977 -49.24 12.33 -1.69
CA VAL A 977 -48.10 12.40 -2.61
C VAL A 977 -48.55 12.79 -4.02
N MET A 978 -48.03 13.90 -4.52
CA MET A 978 -48.20 14.38 -5.90
C MET A 978 -46.91 14.15 -6.68
N PHE A 979 -47.02 13.54 -7.87
CA PHE A 979 -45.89 13.34 -8.78
C PHE A 979 -45.97 14.32 -9.94
N PHE A 980 -44.83 14.88 -10.32
CA PHE A 980 -44.71 15.67 -11.54
C PHE A 980 -43.40 15.38 -12.25
N THR A 981 -43.44 15.39 -13.58
CA THR A 981 -42.21 15.55 -14.37
C THR A 981 -41.76 17.01 -14.37
N TYR A 982 -40.49 17.25 -14.68
CA TYR A 982 -39.95 18.62 -14.75
C TYR A 982 -40.72 19.57 -15.69
N PRO A 983 -41.18 19.16 -16.90
CA PRO A 983 -41.99 20.04 -17.73
C PRO A 983 -43.35 20.40 -17.12
N GLU A 984 -43.99 19.45 -16.43
CA GLU A 984 -45.33 19.63 -15.86
C GLU A 984 -45.33 20.55 -14.63
N ILE A 985 -44.32 20.42 -13.75
CA ILE A 985 -44.29 21.18 -12.50
C ILE A 985 -44.10 22.69 -12.74
N LYS A 986 -43.44 23.07 -13.85
CA LYS A 986 -43.18 24.48 -14.20
C LYS A 986 -44.43 25.32 -14.39
N THR A 987 -45.56 24.69 -14.70
CA THR A 987 -46.84 25.40 -14.90
C THR A 987 -47.73 25.40 -13.66
N GLN A 988 -47.27 24.82 -12.55
CA GLN A 988 -48.05 24.70 -11.31
C GLN A 988 -47.67 25.77 -10.30
N LYS A 989 -48.58 26.05 -9.36
CA LYS A 989 -48.32 26.85 -8.17
C LYS A 989 -48.87 26.13 -6.95
N LEU A 990 -47.98 25.61 -6.11
CA LEU A 990 -48.33 24.70 -5.01
C LEU A 990 -47.90 25.32 -3.68
N THR A 991 -48.73 26.21 -3.15
CA THR A 991 -48.41 26.98 -1.93
C THR A 991 -48.69 26.24 -0.62
N SER A 992 -49.39 25.11 -0.67
CA SER A 992 -49.77 24.30 0.51
C SER A 992 -49.11 22.92 0.48
N VAL A 993 -47.78 22.89 0.39
CA VAL A 993 -46.94 21.68 0.36
C VAL A 993 -45.98 21.71 1.55
N ASP A 994 -45.81 20.58 2.22
CA ASP A 994 -44.89 20.45 3.35
C ASP A 994 -43.46 20.13 2.91
N ARG A 995 -43.31 19.24 1.91
CA ARG A 995 -42.00 18.76 1.44
C ARG A 995 -41.99 18.55 -0.07
N VAL A 996 -40.89 18.93 -0.72
CA VAL A 996 -40.64 18.72 -2.15
C VAL A 996 -39.38 17.87 -2.29
N ILE A 997 -39.43 16.79 -3.05
CA ILE A 997 -38.27 15.94 -3.34
C ILE A 997 -37.96 16.04 -4.82
N ILE A 998 -36.74 16.46 -5.16
CA ILE A 998 -36.29 16.69 -6.54
C ILE A 998 -35.18 15.70 -6.88
N ASN A 999 -35.50 14.76 -7.75
CA ASN A 999 -34.58 13.80 -8.34
C ASN A 999 -34.37 14.18 -9.81
N ALA A 1000 -33.50 15.17 -10.03
CA ALA A 1000 -33.23 15.69 -11.36
C ALA A 1000 -31.77 16.13 -11.50
N SER A 1001 -31.41 16.65 -12.68
CA SER A 1001 -30.10 17.27 -12.88
C SER A 1001 -29.96 18.51 -11.96
N PRO A 1002 -28.72 18.90 -11.61
CA PRO A 1002 -28.51 20.09 -10.78
C PRO A 1002 -29.06 21.36 -11.43
N GLU A 1003 -29.03 21.48 -12.76
CA GLU A 1003 -29.64 22.61 -13.48
C GLU A 1003 -31.15 22.69 -13.25
N ILE A 1004 -31.84 21.55 -13.31
CA ILE A 1004 -33.29 21.50 -13.06
C ILE A 1004 -33.60 21.84 -11.59
N ALA A 1005 -32.85 21.28 -10.65
CA ALA A 1005 -33.08 21.49 -9.23
C ALA A 1005 -32.90 22.96 -8.83
N GLU A 1006 -31.84 23.61 -9.33
CA GLU A 1006 -31.57 25.03 -9.12
C GLU A 1006 -32.67 25.92 -9.74
N GLU A 1007 -33.09 25.62 -10.98
CA GLU A 1007 -34.18 26.36 -11.62
C GLU A 1007 -35.47 26.27 -10.79
N LEU A 1008 -35.86 25.06 -10.36
CA LEU A 1008 -37.07 24.84 -9.57
C LEU A 1008 -37.02 25.57 -8.22
N GLN A 1009 -35.86 25.62 -7.58
CA GLN A 1009 -35.65 26.39 -6.36
C GLN A 1009 -35.84 27.90 -6.62
N SER A 1010 -35.36 28.40 -7.76
CA SER A 1010 -35.46 29.83 -8.13
C SER A 1010 -36.87 30.28 -8.52
N LEU A 1011 -37.70 29.39 -9.07
CA LEU A 1011 -39.04 29.72 -9.58
C LEU A 1011 -40.05 30.06 -8.47
N LYS A 1012 -39.77 29.76 -7.20
CA LYS A 1012 -40.65 30.02 -6.04
C LYS A 1012 -42.10 29.57 -6.25
N ILE A 1013 -42.28 28.44 -6.92
CA ILE A 1013 -43.60 27.82 -7.18
C ILE A 1013 -44.16 27.08 -5.95
N PHE A 1014 -43.30 26.81 -4.96
CA PHE A 1014 -43.63 26.21 -3.67
C PHE A 1014 -43.78 27.29 -2.59
N GLY A 1015 -44.58 27.01 -1.54
CA GLY A 1015 -44.69 27.91 -0.39
C GLY A 1015 -43.37 28.03 0.39
N GLU A 1016 -43.14 29.18 1.06
CA GLU A 1016 -41.88 29.46 1.79
C GLU A 1016 -41.59 28.48 2.93
N SER A 1017 -42.61 27.80 3.46
CA SER A 1017 -42.47 26.80 4.52
C SER A 1017 -42.16 25.39 4.01
N ALA A 1018 -42.13 25.18 2.69
CA ALA A 1018 -41.92 23.86 2.10
C ALA A 1018 -40.44 23.45 2.18
N GLU A 1019 -40.16 22.28 2.76
CA GLU A 1019 -38.80 21.75 2.80
C GLU A 1019 -38.44 21.13 1.43
N ILE A 1020 -37.44 21.68 0.75
CA ILE A 1020 -36.99 21.18 -0.56
C ILE A 1020 -35.76 20.29 -0.37
N ILE A 1021 -35.89 19.02 -0.75
CA ILE A 1021 -34.82 18.01 -0.74
C ILE A 1021 -34.41 17.73 -2.18
N VAL A 1022 -33.11 17.72 -2.44
CA VAL A 1022 -32.51 17.45 -3.75
C VAL A 1022 -31.55 16.28 -3.68
N SER A 1023 -31.57 15.42 -4.69
CA SER A 1023 -30.58 14.35 -4.87
C SER A 1023 -29.29 14.89 -5.49
N VAL A 1024 -28.21 14.90 -4.70
CA VAL A 1024 -26.88 15.35 -5.12
C VAL A 1024 -26.17 14.23 -5.89
N ASN A 1025 -26.40 14.19 -7.20
CA ASN A 1025 -25.82 13.23 -8.13
C ASN A 1025 -24.37 13.59 -8.51
N SER A 1026 -23.43 13.46 -7.57
CA SER A 1026 -22.00 13.71 -7.82
C SER A 1026 -21.29 12.56 -8.57
N SER A 1027 -20.11 12.81 -9.15
CA SER A 1027 -19.20 11.73 -9.56
C SER A 1027 -18.79 10.84 -8.37
N MET A 1028 -18.82 9.52 -8.54
CA MET A 1028 -18.47 8.54 -7.49
C MET A 1028 -17.66 7.37 -8.04
N GLN A 1029 -16.61 6.95 -7.30
CA GLN A 1029 -15.76 5.82 -7.68
C GLN A 1029 -15.97 4.61 -6.75
N CYS A 1030 -15.74 4.81 -5.44
CA CYS A 1030 -15.85 3.70 -4.49
C CYS A 1030 -17.28 3.42 -4.03
N MET A 1031 -18.09 4.47 -3.87
CA MET A 1031 -19.42 4.46 -3.24
C MET A 1031 -19.44 3.86 -1.82
N MET A 1032 -18.29 3.86 -1.13
CA MET A 1032 -18.13 3.36 0.23
C MET A 1032 -18.09 4.53 1.23
N LYS A 1033 -19.15 5.35 1.25
CA LYS A 1033 -19.33 6.45 2.23
C LYS A 1033 -18.10 7.38 2.38
N GLY A 1034 -17.54 7.84 1.27
CA GLY A 1034 -16.52 8.89 1.24
C GLY A 1034 -15.07 8.44 1.24
N ILE A 1035 -14.76 7.14 1.33
CA ILE A 1035 -13.39 6.60 1.44
C ILE A 1035 -12.45 7.10 0.32
N CYS A 1036 -12.90 7.18 -0.94
CA CYS A 1036 -12.05 7.72 -2.02
C CYS A 1036 -12.02 9.26 -2.07
N GLY A 1037 -13.03 9.95 -1.55
CA GLY A 1037 -13.14 11.42 -1.68
C GLY A 1037 -13.64 11.96 -3.02
N GLN A 1038 -13.88 11.13 -4.04
CA GLN A 1038 -14.40 11.61 -5.33
C GLN A 1038 -15.85 12.16 -5.23
N CYS A 1039 -16.63 11.71 -4.24
CA CYS A 1039 -18.00 12.17 -4.04
C CYS A 1039 -18.10 13.46 -3.18
N ILE A 1040 -16.98 14.16 -2.93
CA ILE A 1040 -16.97 15.42 -2.17
C ILE A 1040 -17.76 16.49 -2.92
N GLN A 1041 -18.62 17.21 -2.21
CA GLN A 1041 -19.39 18.35 -2.72
C GLN A 1041 -19.37 19.49 -1.70
N LYS A 1042 -19.27 20.72 -2.19
CA LYS A 1042 -19.37 21.93 -1.37
C LYS A 1042 -20.82 22.17 -0.95
N VAL A 1043 -20.99 22.68 0.26
CA VAL A 1043 -22.29 23.08 0.83
C VAL A 1043 -22.18 24.43 1.53
N GLU A 1044 -23.29 25.17 1.58
CA GLU A 1044 -23.41 26.51 2.18
C GLU A 1044 -23.83 26.44 3.67
N ASP A 1045 -23.29 25.49 4.42
CA ASP A 1045 -23.53 25.36 5.86
C ASP A 1045 -22.22 25.20 6.66
N GLU A 1046 -22.34 25.01 7.98
CA GLU A 1046 -21.19 24.88 8.88
C GLU A 1046 -20.24 23.72 8.52
N ARG A 1047 -20.72 22.71 7.77
CA ARG A 1047 -19.92 21.54 7.38
C ARG A 1047 -18.94 21.88 6.26
N LYS A 1048 -19.23 22.90 5.44
CA LYS A 1048 -18.52 23.31 4.20
C LYS A 1048 -18.46 22.25 3.08
N TYR A 1049 -18.27 20.98 3.43
CA TYR A 1049 -18.17 19.86 2.50
C TYR A 1049 -18.95 18.64 3.00
N ILE A 1050 -19.59 17.95 2.07
CA ILE A 1050 -20.24 16.65 2.30
C ILE A 1050 -19.65 15.59 1.38
N PHE A 1051 -19.90 14.33 1.71
CA PHE A 1051 -19.65 13.20 0.83
C PHE A 1051 -21.02 12.72 0.30
N ALA A 1052 -21.35 13.03 -0.94
CA ALA A 1052 -22.66 12.70 -1.51
C ALA A 1052 -22.94 11.18 -1.49
N CYS A 1053 -21.91 10.35 -1.65
CA CYS A 1053 -22.04 8.90 -1.53
C CYS A 1053 -22.27 8.40 -0.09
N SER A 1054 -22.15 9.26 0.93
CA SER A 1054 -22.60 9.01 2.30
C SER A 1054 -24.01 9.51 2.54
N CYS A 1055 -24.32 10.71 2.03
CA CYS A 1055 -25.61 11.38 2.19
C CYS A 1055 -25.92 12.19 0.92
N GLN A 1056 -26.66 11.56 0.02
CA GLN A 1056 -26.96 12.01 -1.33
C GLN A 1056 -28.14 12.99 -1.34
N ASN A 1057 -29.11 12.80 -0.46
CA ASN A 1057 -30.27 13.70 -0.34
C ASN A 1057 -29.90 14.86 0.59
N GLN A 1058 -29.96 16.09 0.09
CA GLN A 1058 -29.65 17.31 0.85
C GLN A 1058 -30.79 18.32 0.75
N LYS A 1059 -30.87 19.24 1.72
CA LYS A 1059 -31.75 20.40 1.57
C LYS A 1059 -31.24 21.28 0.43
N ALA A 1060 -32.12 21.74 -0.46
CA ALA A 1060 -31.72 22.57 -1.60
C ALA A 1060 -31.02 23.87 -1.16
N GLU A 1061 -31.41 24.42 -0.01
CA GLU A 1061 -30.88 25.66 0.56
C GLU A 1061 -29.37 25.62 0.88
N ILE A 1062 -28.82 24.43 1.12
CA ILE A 1062 -27.40 24.28 1.48
C ILE A 1062 -26.55 23.80 0.30
N VAL A 1063 -27.15 23.49 -0.86
CA VAL A 1063 -26.40 22.92 -1.99
C VAL A 1063 -25.80 24.04 -2.83
N ASP A 1064 -24.48 24.01 -2.98
CA ASP A 1064 -23.78 24.89 -3.94
C ASP A 1064 -23.91 24.27 -5.35
N PHE A 1065 -24.98 24.65 -6.06
CA PHE A 1065 -25.30 24.14 -7.39
C PHE A 1065 -24.23 24.50 -8.43
N GLU A 1066 -23.60 25.67 -8.32
CA GLU A 1066 -22.53 26.09 -9.21
C GLU A 1066 -21.30 25.18 -9.09
N SER A 1067 -20.86 24.90 -7.85
CA SER A 1067 -19.81 23.93 -7.58
C SER A 1067 -20.17 22.54 -8.12
N LEU A 1068 -21.38 22.05 -7.86
CA LEU A 1068 -21.83 20.73 -8.30
C LEU A 1068 -21.82 20.59 -9.83
N LYS A 1069 -22.41 21.55 -10.56
CA LYS A 1069 -22.40 21.60 -12.03
C LYS A 1069 -20.98 21.63 -12.59
N THR A 1070 -20.14 22.48 -12.00
CA THR A 1070 -18.73 22.66 -12.39
C THR A 1070 -17.96 21.35 -12.23
N ARG A 1071 -18.12 20.68 -11.09
CA ARG A 1071 -17.42 19.43 -10.78
C ARG A 1071 -17.88 18.25 -11.64
N LEU A 1072 -19.16 18.17 -11.99
CA LEU A 1072 -19.68 17.15 -12.91
C LEU A 1072 -19.12 17.28 -14.33
N ARG A 1073 -18.76 18.49 -14.75
CA ARG A 1073 -18.16 18.75 -16.07
C ARG A 1073 -16.64 18.57 -16.10
N GLN A 1074 -16.00 18.16 -14.99
CA GLN A 1074 -14.52 18.10 -14.90
C GLN A 1074 -13.85 17.18 -15.95
N ASN A 1075 -14.55 16.15 -16.44
CA ASN A 1075 -14.04 15.19 -17.43
C ASN A 1075 -14.80 15.28 -18.77
N SER A 1076 -15.49 16.40 -19.05
CA SER A 1076 -16.43 16.49 -20.18
C SER A 1076 -15.78 16.14 -21.52
N LEU A 1077 -14.57 16.62 -21.77
CA LEU A 1077 -13.81 16.30 -22.98
C LEU A 1077 -13.56 14.79 -23.10
N GLN A 1078 -13.07 14.12 -22.05
CA GLN A 1078 -12.83 12.67 -22.05
C GLN A 1078 -14.12 11.87 -22.25
N GLU A 1079 -15.21 12.29 -21.62
CA GLU A 1079 -16.52 11.63 -21.76
C GLU A 1079 -17.05 11.72 -23.20
N LYS A 1080 -16.95 12.91 -23.83
CA LYS A 1080 -17.32 13.09 -25.24
C LYS A 1080 -16.47 12.22 -26.16
N MET A 1081 -15.18 12.12 -25.88
CA MET A 1081 -14.24 11.28 -26.65
C MET A 1081 -14.58 9.79 -26.59
N LYS A 1082 -15.07 9.28 -25.45
CA LYS A 1082 -15.35 7.84 -25.24
C LYS A 1082 -16.78 7.42 -25.51
N LYS A 1083 -17.71 8.37 -25.68
CA LYS A 1083 -19.12 8.09 -26.00
C LYS A 1083 -19.32 7.59 -27.44
N LEU A 1084 -18.30 7.76 -28.29
CA LEU A 1084 -18.28 7.50 -29.73
C LEU A 1084 -17.42 6.28 -30.10
#